data_AF-A0A1L9SII5-F1
#
_entry.id   AF-A0A1L9SII5-F1
#
_cell.length_a   1.000
_cell.length_b   1.000
_cell.length_c   1.000
_cell.angle_alpha   90.00
_cell.angle_beta   90.00
_cell.angle_gamma   90.00
#
_symmetry.space_group_name_H-M   'P 1'
#
loop_
_entity.id
_entity.type
_entity.pdbx_description
1 polymer ?
#
loop_
_entity_poly.entity_id
_entity_poly.type
_entity_poly.pdbx_seq_one_letter_code
_entity_poly.pdbx_strand_id
1 'polypeptide(L)'
;MAISEIVQDPSLLPILQTSAETLAQCQQLLALLDPATAPGSSPEVQEVSLAVSRQQKVLFALLARLRGQNRDATLRVRETKQATAEARQEIDRLHLQLQNLYYEQRHLNGEITACESYDHKYLSLPLIPIEEFLAIHPEHRESSDHDLMVARINHEHAEREKLEQARQELLKRKQALIAENKKRKDDLANLDQDLERFIDVSLSRDPLLCTIANGEYQAAKPIQKIFEKEYYNVPAMTGRNGELASSQTSSPAADDVTTTMSSTKASAQRLPPPEKAEAVRTRTGVIAAFWLVIILFGFPIWWKTTSIYRARLPIQEMIDWADGKRLTVYFYVVQACRPVFPLDIHVETPSLPPSEAQHLIRTTQHALDDLNEFSAHHLRLKLAEGSRGEEPYIDGESETGVEEKADTTLVVKLLPEDNLAGPRSELHADTSQLDVFYPPSQVPTFSSSNSPLSSFIAEELQKLFAEEKTTISHIISSSSSSPSPELAEDIGRRLRRTLKYADTYHLAFSLFTPGAEPSSWDIEGAVQEYLTPLLEAFSPISNFSVDTQVQIHAAFAPTAPLPTFDETQAAWTLKKEDLSAFINAAEWPLSPSIGAGPTINFILYVPSPSQAPLVIQGSHQATSWIVPQWGGVVLLNPPLALSDPSPRNPKHLSRESLRPAFLTFSHQLLTLLGTPTTPASLPFRLQTLMRVRAATLLLSASSTMGSLARLTESLPSIPIPATVAASVSTTLAHLSSACSHLREGRFAAALAAARVAEGEAERSFFEKSMVGQVYFPDEHKIAVYLPLLGPIGVPLLVALIKEIKRVVASRRS
;
A
#
# COMPACT_ATOMS: atom_id res chain seq x y z
N MET A 1 35.49 -23.75 26.19
CA MET A 1 34.56 -24.01 27.29
C MET A 1 34.20 -25.48 27.27
N ALA A 2 34.13 -26.13 28.43
CA ALA A 2 33.58 -27.47 28.56
C ALA A 2 32.04 -27.42 28.53
N ILE A 3 31.39 -28.51 28.11
CA ILE A 3 29.91 -28.56 28.03
C ILE A 3 29.28 -28.36 29.43
N SER A 4 29.98 -28.78 30.49
CA SER A 4 29.66 -28.55 31.90
C SER A 4 29.67 -27.09 32.36
N GLU A 5 30.26 -26.17 31.59
CA GLU A 5 30.24 -24.72 31.88
C GLU A 5 29.01 -24.03 31.25
N ILE A 6 28.42 -24.67 30.23
CA ILE A 6 27.33 -24.15 29.40
C ILE A 6 25.97 -24.62 29.93
N VAL A 7 25.85 -25.90 30.31
CA VAL A 7 24.59 -26.50 30.79
C VAL A 7 24.46 -26.30 32.30
N GLN A 8 23.82 -25.20 32.71
CA GLN A 8 23.61 -24.83 34.13
C GLN A 8 22.27 -25.31 34.71
N ASP A 9 21.38 -25.88 33.89
CA ASP A 9 20.07 -26.37 34.33
C ASP A 9 20.22 -27.60 35.27
N PRO A 10 19.77 -27.53 36.54
CA PRO A 10 19.92 -28.61 37.51
C PRO A 10 19.17 -29.90 37.12
N SER A 11 18.20 -29.82 36.22
CA SER A 11 17.48 -30.98 35.69
C SER A 11 18.25 -31.72 34.59
N LEU A 12 19.21 -31.06 33.93
CA LEU A 12 20.03 -31.62 32.84
C LEU A 12 21.42 -32.10 33.31
N LEU A 13 21.95 -31.58 34.41
CA LEU A 13 23.20 -32.05 35.01
C LEU A 13 23.25 -33.58 35.23
N PRO A 14 22.19 -34.27 35.70
CA PRO A 14 22.22 -35.73 35.86
C PRO A 14 22.33 -36.50 34.54
N ILE A 15 21.85 -35.94 33.42
CA ILE A 15 21.97 -36.52 32.07
C ILE A 15 23.41 -36.38 31.58
N LEU A 16 24.02 -35.21 31.80
CA LEU A 16 25.42 -34.94 31.45
C LEU A 16 26.37 -35.85 32.24
N GLN A 17 26.13 -36.03 33.54
CA GLN A 17 26.87 -36.98 34.38
C GLN A 17 26.70 -38.43 33.89
N THR A 18 25.44 -38.89 33.70
CA THR A 18 25.16 -40.28 33.30
C THR A 18 25.69 -40.58 31.89
N SER A 19 25.72 -39.60 30.97
CA SER A 19 26.30 -39.79 29.63
C SER A 19 27.83 -39.85 29.66
N ALA A 20 28.49 -39.07 30.52
CA ALA A 20 29.94 -39.17 30.75
C ALA A 20 30.33 -40.51 31.41
N GLU A 21 29.57 -40.97 32.41
CA GLU A 21 29.69 -42.31 33.01
C GLU A 21 29.56 -43.40 31.93
N THR A 22 28.54 -43.30 31.07
CA THR A 22 28.30 -44.24 29.96
C THR A 22 29.46 -44.25 28.96
N LEU A 23 29.98 -43.07 28.60
CA LEU A 23 31.09 -42.94 27.65
C LEU A 23 32.39 -43.54 28.21
N ALA A 24 32.71 -43.28 29.47
CA ALA A 24 33.85 -43.89 30.15
C ALA A 24 33.70 -45.42 30.24
N GLN A 25 32.49 -45.92 30.52
CA GLN A 25 32.20 -47.36 30.56
C GLN A 25 32.35 -48.03 29.19
N CYS A 26 31.96 -47.35 28.10
CA CYS A 26 32.21 -47.79 26.72
C CYS A 26 33.72 -47.84 26.41
N GLN A 27 34.49 -46.83 26.81
CA GLN A 27 35.95 -46.80 26.60
C GLN A 27 36.66 -47.94 27.36
N GLN A 28 36.25 -48.22 28.60
CA GLN A 28 36.76 -49.38 29.35
C GLN A 28 36.41 -50.72 28.68
N LEU A 29 35.19 -50.85 28.14
CA LEU A 29 34.77 -52.06 27.42
C LEU A 29 35.57 -52.25 26.12
N LEU A 30 35.85 -51.16 25.39
CA LEU A 30 36.69 -51.20 24.18
C LEU A 30 38.15 -51.55 24.50
N ALA A 31 38.73 -51.00 25.58
CA ALA A 31 40.09 -51.35 26.01
C ALA A 31 40.25 -52.84 26.41
N LEU A 32 39.19 -53.46 26.95
CA LEU A 32 39.15 -54.90 27.24
C LEU A 32 38.93 -55.78 25.99
N LEU A 33 38.63 -55.18 24.84
CA LEU A 33 38.44 -55.84 23.54
C LEU A 33 39.58 -55.53 22.55
N ASP A 34 40.54 -54.69 22.93
CA ASP A 34 41.68 -54.32 22.08
C ASP A 34 42.71 -55.47 22.02
N PRO A 35 42.95 -56.07 20.84
CA PRO A 35 43.87 -57.21 20.69
C PRO A 35 45.33 -56.87 21.03
N ALA A 36 45.72 -55.58 21.10
CA ALA A 36 47.06 -55.18 21.52
C ALA A 36 47.35 -55.47 23.02
N THR A 37 46.31 -55.70 23.83
CA THR A 37 46.44 -55.88 25.29
C THR A 37 46.44 -57.36 25.72
N ALA A 38 46.30 -58.31 24.79
CA ALA A 38 46.14 -59.73 25.10
C ALA A 38 47.47 -60.42 25.48
N PRO A 39 47.63 -60.95 26.71
CA PRO A 39 48.81 -61.74 27.06
C PRO A 39 48.78 -63.11 26.38
N GLY A 40 49.95 -63.62 25.99
CA GLY A 40 50.10 -64.90 25.31
C GLY A 40 49.99 -66.12 26.23
N SER A 41 48.86 -66.32 26.92
CA SER A 41 48.63 -67.51 27.75
C SER A 41 47.18 -68.03 27.65
N SER A 42 47.02 -69.36 27.53
CA SER A 42 45.72 -69.99 27.21
C SER A 42 44.68 -70.13 28.34
N PRO A 43 44.97 -69.98 29.66
CA PRO A 43 43.93 -69.98 30.70
C PRO A 43 43.01 -68.74 30.69
N GLU A 44 43.52 -67.59 30.24
CA GLU A 44 42.94 -66.27 30.56
C GLU A 44 41.67 -65.94 29.76
N VAL A 45 41.45 -66.59 28.62
CA VAL A 45 40.32 -66.31 27.69
C VAL A 45 38.96 -66.40 28.40
N GLN A 46 38.79 -67.35 29.32
CA GLN A 46 37.52 -67.51 30.03
C GLN A 46 37.29 -66.39 31.05
N GLU A 47 38.34 -65.91 31.74
CA GLU A 47 38.24 -64.78 32.67
C GLU A 47 37.98 -63.46 31.94
N VAL A 48 38.64 -63.23 30.80
CA VAL A 48 38.39 -62.06 29.92
C VAL A 48 36.93 -62.05 29.46
N SER A 49 36.38 -63.19 29.01
CA SER A 49 34.97 -63.28 28.59
C SER A 49 33.99 -62.94 29.72
N LEU A 50 34.32 -63.31 30.96
CA LEU A 50 33.51 -63.07 32.15
C LEU A 50 33.64 -61.62 32.64
N ALA A 51 34.82 -61.00 32.50
CA ALA A 51 35.03 -59.57 32.74
C ALA A 51 34.25 -58.71 31.73
N VAL A 52 34.30 -59.04 30.43
CA VAL A 52 33.51 -58.39 29.38
C VAL A 52 32.01 -58.49 29.69
N SER A 53 31.51 -59.68 30.06
CA SER A 53 30.09 -59.87 30.43
C SER A 53 29.66 -59.06 31.66
N ARG A 54 30.56 -58.85 32.64
CA ARG A 54 30.29 -57.97 33.80
C ARG A 54 30.17 -56.51 33.36
N GLN A 55 31.13 -55.99 32.59
CA GLN A 55 31.11 -54.59 32.13
C GLN A 55 29.93 -54.30 31.19
N GLN A 56 29.56 -55.25 30.34
CA GLN A 56 28.38 -55.15 29.47
C GLN A 56 27.07 -54.96 30.25
N LYS A 57 26.92 -55.62 31.42
CA LYS A 57 25.74 -55.45 32.29
C LYS A 57 25.68 -54.07 32.93
N VAL A 58 26.83 -53.51 33.34
CA VAL A 58 26.91 -52.14 33.86
C VAL A 58 26.55 -51.13 32.77
N LEU A 59 27.07 -51.31 31.55
CA LEU A 59 26.74 -50.47 30.40
C LEU A 59 25.23 -50.49 30.07
N PHE A 60 24.58 -51.67 30.07
CA PHE A 60 23.14 -51.73 29.84
C PHE A 60 22.31 -51.04 30.94
N ALA A 61 22.75 -51.08 32.21
CA ALA A 61 22.10 -50.36 33.30
C ALA A 61 22.22 -48.82 33.14
N LEU A 62 23.41 -48.33 32.77
CA LEU A 62 23.64 -46.92 32.47
C LEU A 62 22.82 -46.44 31.27
N LEU A 63 22.76 -47.22 30.19
CA LEU A 63 21.95 -46.92 29.00
C LEU A 63 20.44 -46.89 29.32
N ALA A 64 19.95 -47.75 30.21
CA ALA A 64 18.55 -47.72 30.66
C ALA A 64 18.25 -46.44 31.47
N ARG A 65 19.14 -46.06 32.41
CA ARG A 65 19.05 -44.82 33.20
C ARG A 65 19.05 -43.58 32.30
N LEU A 66 20.00 -43.50 31.36
CA LEU A 66 20.14 -42.39 30.41
C LEU A 66 18.90 -42.23 29.50
N ARG A 67 18.32 -43.35 29.02
CA ARG A 67 17.06 -43.33 28.25
C ARG A 67 15.88 -42.81 29.06
N GLY A 68 15.79 -43.17 30.35
CA GLY A 68 14.78 -42.64 31.27
C GLY A 68 14.91 -41.12 31.43
N GLN A 69 16.09 -40.64 31.86
CA GLN A 69 16.31 -39.22 32.09
C GLN A 69 16.12 -38.36 30.81
N ASN A 70 16.50 -38.86 29.64
CA ASN A 70 16.26 -38.19 28.36
C ASN A 70 14.76 -38.07 28.02
N ARG A 71 13.95 -39.09 28.35
CA ARG A 71 12.49 -39.03 28.22
C ARG A 71 11.91 -37.97 29.16
N ASP A 72 12.37 -37.91 30.41
CA ASP A 72 11.88 -36.95 31.40
C ASP A 72 12.22 -35.49 31.01
N ALA A 73 13.43 -35.24 30.49
CA ALA A 73 13.80 -33.94 29.93
C ALA A 73 12.93 -33.58 28.70
N THR A 74 12.66 -34.54 27.81
CA THR A 74 11.79 -34.34 26.65
C THR A 74 10.35 -33.97 27.06
N LEU A 75 9.85 -34.52 28.17
CA LEU A 75 8.54 -34.18 28.73
C LEU A 75 8.54 -32.76 29.32
N ARG A 76 9.53 -32.39 30.13
CA ARG A 76 9.66 -31.02 30.69
C ARG A 76 9.76 -29.93 29.62
N VAL A 77 10.44 -30.21 28.50
CA VAL A 77 10.50 -29.29 27.35
C VAL A 77 9.11 -29.09 26.72
N ARG A 78 8.26 -30.12 26.68
CA ARG A 78 6.87 -30.01 26.21
C ARG A 78 5.99 -29.23 27.19
N GLU A 79 6.09 -29.52 28.48
CA GLU A 79 5.39 -28.78 29.55
C GLU A 79 5.75 -27.28 29.51
N THR A 80 7.04 -26.97 29.37
CA THR A 80 7.53 -25.58 29.26
C THR A 80 7.04 -24.91 27.98
N LYS A 81 7.02 -25.62 26.84
CA LYS A 81 6.47 -25.12 25.57
C LYS A 81 4.97 -24.84 25.68
N GLN A 82 4.21 -25.68 26.40
CA GLN A 82 2.78 -25.46 26.62
C GLN A 82 2.54 -24.22 27.50
N ALA A 83 3.16 -24.15 28.68
CA ALA A 83 2.98 -23.01 29.59
C ALA A 83 3.40 -21.66 28.96
N THR A 84 4.43 -21.65 28.12
CA THR A 84 4.83 -20.44 27.37
C THR A 84 3.88 -20.09 26.21
N ALA A 85 3.20 -21.07 25.61
CA ALA A 85 2.15 -20.83 24.63
C ALA A 85 0.87 -20.28 25.27
N GLU A 86 0.45 -20.83 26.41
CA GLU A 86 -0.71 -20.36 27.19
C GLU A 86 -0.51 -18.91 27.66
N ALA A 87 0.65 -18.60 28.27
CA ALA A 87 0.99 -17.24 28.69
C ALA A 87 1.07 -16.25 27.51
N ARG A 88 1.58 -16.70 26.34
CA ARG A 88 1.56 -15.89 25.12
C ARG A 88 0.13 -15.61 24.65
N GLN A 89 -0.75 -16.61 24.63
CA GLN A 89 -2.14 -16.45 24.20
C GLN A 89 -2.89 -15.44 25.08
N GLU A 90 -2.60 -15.39 26.38
CA GLU A 90 -3.13 -14.33 27.25
C GLU A 90 -2.59 -12.94 26.88
N ILE A 91 -1.29 -12.80 26.63
CA ILE A 91 -0.68 -11.53 26.18
C ILE A 91 -1.28 -11.07 24.85
N ASP A 92 -1.42 -11.96 23.88
CA ASP A 92 -1.99 -11.67 22.55
C ASP A 92 -3.48 -11.23 22.68
N ARG A 93 -4.25 -11.84 23.61
CA ARG A 93 -5.62 -11.44 23.95
C ARG A 93 -5.69 -10.05 24.60
N LEU A 94 -4.81 -9.76 25.56
CA LEU A 94 -4.74 -8.45 26.22
C LEU A 94 -4.28 -7.35 25.25
N HIS A 95 -3.38 -7.67 24.32
CA HIS A 95 -2.94 -6.75 23.29
C HIS A 95 -4.08 -6.37 22.32
N LEU A 96 -4.92 -7.35 21.92
CA LEU A 96 -6.11 -7.08 21.12
C LEU A 96 -7.11 -6.16 21.84
N GLN A 97 -7.33 -6.36 23.15
CA GLN A 97 -8.17 -5.45 23.95
C GLN A 97 -7.60 -4.03 24.00
N LEU A 98 -6.27 -3.89 24.13
CA LEU A 98 -5.59 -2.59 24.10
C LEU A 98 -5.68 -1.91 22.73
N GLN A 99 -5.56 -2.65 21.63
CA GLN A 99 -5.75 -2.11 20.27
C GLN A 99 -7.18 -1.59 20.06
N ASN A 100 -8.20 -2.30 20.55
CA ASN A 100 -9.59 -1.85 20.47
C ASN A 100 -9.80 -0.52 21.22
N LEU A 101 -9.22 -0.38 22.42
CA LEU A 101 -9.28 0.87 23.19
C LEU A 101 -8.54 2.03 22.51
N TYR A 102 -7.40 1.78 21.85
CA TYR A 102 -6.72 2.80 21.05
C TYR A 102 -7.52 3.20 19.79
N TYR A 103 -8.24 2.26 19.17
CA TYR A 103 -9.15 2.56 18.07
C TYR A 103 -10.32 3.45 18.54
N GLU A 104 -10.97 3.08 19.66
CA GLU A 104 -12.04 3.85 20.28
C GLU A 104 -11.59 5.27 20.67
N GLN A 105 -10.43 5.39 21.34
CA GLN A 105 -9.82 6.69 21.66
C GLN A 105 -9.57 7.54 20.40
N ARG A 106 -9.04 6.94 19.33
CA ARG A 106 -8.77 7.64 18.08
C ARG A 106 -10.05 8.07 17.36
N HIS A 107 -11.10 7.25 17.41
CA HIS A 107 -12.41 7.55 16.85
C HIS A 107 -13.06 8.72 17.59
N LEU A 108 -13.12 8.66 18.93
CA LEU A 108 -13.70 9.71 19.78
C LEU A 108 -12.94 11.04 19.65
N ASN A 109 -11.60 11.01 19.63
CA ASN A 109 -10.81 12.22 19.36
C ASN A 109 -11.08 12.79 17.95
N GLY A 110 -11.36 11.93 16.96
CA GLY A 110 -11.77 12.34 15.62
C GLY A 110 -13.13 13.03 15.61
N GLU A 111 -14.11 12.50 16.35
CA GLU A 111 -15.44 13.11 16.50
C GLU A 111 -15.38 14.44 17.27
N ILE A 112 -14.61 14.52 18.36
CA ILE A 112 -14.35 15.77 19.09
C ILE A 112 -13.74 16.81 18.14
N THR A 113 -12.70 16.43 17.37
CA THR A 113 -12.07 17.34 16.38
C THR A 113 -13.08 17.78 15.31
N ALA A 114 -13.97 16.91 14.85
CA ALA A 114 -15.01 17.23 13.87
C ALA A 114 -16.09 18.18 14.43
N CYS A 115 -16.42 18.07 15.72
CA CYS A 115 -17.32 19.00 16.42
C CYS A 115 -16.65 20.35 16.68
N GLU A 116 -15.39 20.38 17.12
CA GLU A 116 -14.62 21.60 17.38
C GLU A 116 -14.27 22.37 16.10
N SER A 117 -14.11 21.68 14.96
CA SER A 117 -13.85 22.30 13.64
C SER A 117 -15.12 22.62 12.83
N TYR A 118 -16.30 22.53 13.44
CA TYR A 118 -17.56 22.88 12.77
C TYR A 118 -17.64 24.39 12.51
N ASP A 119 -17.61 24.78 11.23
CA ASP A 119 -17.68 26.20 10.83
C ASP A 119 -19.06 26.82 11.13
N HIS A 120 -19.11 27.54 12.26
CA HIS A 120 -20.26 28.34 12.65
C HIS A 120 -20.40 29.58 11.76
N LYS A 121 -21.20 29.48 10.69
CA LYS A 121 -21.52 30.55 9.71
C LYS A 121 -21.75 31.96 10.28
N TYR A 122 -22.20 32.11 11.54
CA TYR A 122 -22.34 33.43 12.16
C TYR A 122 -21.01 34.17 12.38
N LEU A 123 -19.89 33.44 12.48
CA LEU A 123 -18.54 33.99 12.59
C LEU A 123 -18.07 34.68 11.30
N SER A 124 -18.66 34.33 10.14
CA SER A 124 -18.35 34.94 8.85
C SER A 124 -19.24 36.14 8.52
N LEU A 125 -20.23 36.51 9.36
CA LEU A 125 -21.04 37.70 9.14
C LEU A 125 -20.25 38.95 9.56
N PRO A 126 -20.07 39.95 8.67
CA PRO A 126 -19.61 41.25 9.09
C PRO A 126 -20.72 41.89 9.93
N LEU A 127 -20.46 42.06 11.23
CA LEU A 127 -21.33 42.65 12.23
C LEU A 127 -20.69 43.92 12.78
N ILE A 128 -21.52 44.91 13.15
CA ILE A 128 -21.09 46.13 13.86
C ILE A 128 -20.27 45.76 15.13
N PRO A 129 -19.16 46.45 15.43
CA PRO A 129 -18.37 46.25 16.66
C PRO A 129 -19.21 46.24 17.94
N ILE A 130 -18.78 45.47 18.95
CA ILE A 130 -19.52 45.33 20.21
C ILE A 130 -19.69 46.68 20.92
N GLU A 131 -18.65 47.53 20.90
CA GLU A 131 -18.66 48.86 21.51
C GLU A 131 -19.70 49.80 20.87
N GLU A 132 -19.79 49.80 19.54
CA GLU A 132 -20.78 50.58 18.79
C GLU A 132 -22.20 50.03 19.00
N PHE A 133 -22.37 48.71 18.99
CA PHE A 133 -23.67 48.09 19.28
C PHE A 133 -24.16 48.42 20.69
N LEU A 134 -23.31 48.34 21.71
CA LEU A 134 -23.66 48.67 23.11
C LEU A 134 -23.76 50.19 23.37
N ALA A 135 -23.43 51.03 22.41
CA ALA A 135 -23.75 52.46 22.41
C ALA A 135 -25.15 52.74 21.85
N ILE A 136 -25.62 51.95 20.88
CA ILE A 136 -26.96 52.04 20.27
C ILE A 136 -28.00 51.31 21.15
N HIS A 137 -27.65 50.13 21.66
CA HIS A 137 -28.48 49.24 22.48
C HIS A 137 -27.87 49.02 23.88
N PRO A 138 -27.93 50.00 24.79
CA PRO A 138 -27.37 49.90 26.14
C PRO A 138 -28.03 48.82 27.01
N GLU A 139 -29.25 48.38 26.69
CA GLU A 139 -29.99 47.32 27.38
C GLU A 139 -29.29 45.95 27.38
N HIS A 140 -28.40 45.69 26.42
CA HIS A 140 -27.71 44.40 26.29
C HIS A 140 -26.37 44.30 27.05
N ARG A 141 -25.97 45.33 27.81
CA ARG A 141 -24.67 45.38 28.50
C ARG A 141 -24.47 44.34 29.60
N GLU A 142 -25.55 43.78 30.15
CA GLU A 142 -25.53 42.75 31.19
C GLU A 142 -26.04 41.38 30.65
N SER A 143 -26.16 41.23 29.33
CA SER A 143 -26.53 39.96 28.67
C SER A 143 -25.34 39.01 28.57
N SER A 144 -25.60 37.70 28.47
CA SER A 144 -24.58 36.69 28.17
C SER A 144 -23.98 36.91 26.77
N ASP A 145 -22.72 36.54 26.54
CA ASP A 145 -22.04 36.65 25.24
C ASP A 145 -22.85 36.02 24.09
N HIS A 146 -23.53 34.91 24.37
CA HIS A 146 -24.41 34.25 23.39
C HIS A 146 -25.63 35.11 23.05
N ASP A 147 -26.34 35.61 24.06
CA ASP A 147 -27.57 36.40 23.89
C ASP A 147 -27.26 37.76 23.24
N LEU A 148 -26.12 38.36 23.60
CA LEU A 148 -25.57 39.57 22.99
C LEU A 148 -25.22 39.34 21.51
N MET A 149 -24.68 38.17 21.15
CA MET A 149 -24.41 37.82 19.75
C MET A 149 -25.69 37.61 18.95
N VAL A 150 -26.72 36.96 19.54
CA VAL A 150 -28.04 36.82 18.92
C VAL A 150 -28.71 38.18 18.71
N ALA A 151 -28.64 39.08 19.69
CA ALA A 151 -29.15 40.45 19.57
C ALA A 151 -28.46 41.24 18.43
N ARG A 152 -27.13 41.15 18.32
CA ARG A 152 -26.35 41.77 17.24
C ARG A 152 -26.73 41.24 15.85
N ILE A 153 -26.94 39.93 15.72
CA ILE A 153 -27.36 39.31 14.44
C ILE A 153 -28.78 39.77 14.06
N ASN A 154 -29.70 39.85 15.01
CA ASN A 154 -31.07 40.31 14.76
C ASN A 154 -31.12 41.80 14.36
N HIS A 155 -30.28 42.65 14.96
CA HIS A 155 -30.12 44.05 14.55
C HIS A 155 -29.58 44.16 13.12
N GLU A 156 -28.49 43.45 12.80
CA GLU A 156 -27.91 43.44 11.45
C GLU A 156 -28.90 42.95 10.39
N HIS A 157 -29.72 41.94 10.71
CA HIS A 157 -30.80 41.50 9.84
C HIS A 157 -31.82 42.62 9.56
N ALA A 158 -32.30 43.29 10.61
CA ALA A 158 -33.28 44.37 10.49
C ALA A 158 -32.74 45.57 9.69
N GLU A 159 -31.47 45.94 9.85
CA GLU A 159 -30.84 47.00 9.04
C GLU A 159 -30.66 46.59 7.58
N ARG A 160 -30.23 45.34 7.30
CA ARG A 160 -30.12 44.85 5.92
C ARG A 160 -31.47 44.77 5.21
N GLU A 161 -32.54 44.43 5.94
CA GLU A 161 -33.89 44.42 5.39
C GLU A 161 -34.34 45.84 5.00
N LYS A 162 -34.13 46.85 5.86
CA LYS A 162 -34.38 48.27 5.54
C LYS A 162 -33.58 48.74 4.33
N LEU A 163 -32.30 48.37 4.25
CA LEU A 163 -31.41 48.75 3.15
C LEU A 163 -31.85 48.12 1.81
N GLU A 164 -32.29 46.86 1.81
CA GLU A 164 -32.80 46.20 0.60
C GLU A 164 -34.17 46.79 0.18
N GLN A 165 -35.06 47.11 1.12
CA GLN A 165 -36.29 47.85 0.83
C GLN A 165 -36.01 49.21 0.18
N ALA A 166 -35.11 50.02 0.76
CA ALA A 166 -34.70 51.31 0.20
C ALA A 166 -34.03 51.18 -1.17
N ARG A 167 -33.20 50.14 -1.38
CA ARG A 167 -32.61 49.80 -2.68
C ARG A 167 -33.68 49.49 -3.73
N GLN A 168 -34.73 48.75 -3.37
CA GLN A 168 -35.84 48.44 -4.28
C GLN A 168 -36.66 49.68 -4.64
N GLU A 169 -36.88 50.61 -3.71
CA GLU A 169 -37.50 51.90 -4.00
C GLU A 169 -36.64 52.76 -4.95
N LEU A 170 -35.33 52.84 -4.70
CA LEU A 170 -34.39 53.54 -5.58
C LEU A 170 -34.31 52.90 -6.97
N LEU A 171 -34.42 51.57 -7.09
CA LEU A 171 -34.50 50.87 -8.37
C LEU A 171 -35.80 51.21 -9.13
N LYS A 172 -36.96 51.21 -8.46
CA LYS A 172 -38.24 51.65 -9.04
C LYS A 172 -38.14 53.11 -9.53
N ARG A 173 -37.58 54.01 -8.71
CA ARG A 173 -37.39 55.43 -9.06
C ARG A 173 -36.42 55.62 -10.23
N LYS A 174 -35.34 54.84 -10.29
CA LYS A 174 -34.40 54.79 -11.43
C LYS A 174 -35.10 54.34 -12.72
N GLN A 175 -35.92 53.29 -12.67
CA GLN A 175 -36.69 52.81 -13.83
C GLN A 175 -37.68 53.87 -14.33
N ALA A 176 -38.39 54.56 -13.44
CA ALA A 176 -39.28 55.66 -13.80
C ALA A 176 -38.54 56.82 -14.49
N LEU A 177 -37.38 57.23 -13.96
CA LEU A 177 -36.55 58.27 -14.57
C LEU A 177 -35.96 57.85 -15.93
N ILE A 178 -35.66 56.57 -16.14
CA ILE A 178 -35.23 56.05 -17.45
C ILE A 178 -36.38 56.10 -18.46
N ALA A 179 -37.60 55.72 -18.05
CA ALA A 179 -38.78 55.81 -18.91
C ALA A 179 -39.12 57.27 -19.27
N GLU A 180 -39.01 58.20 -18.31
CA GLU A 180 -39.21 59.63 -18.56
C GLU A 180 -38.15 60.21 -19.51
N ASN A 181 -36.87 59.90 -19.30
CA ASN A 181 -35.80 60.35 -20.21
C ASN A 181 -35.95 59.75 -21.61
N LYS A 182 -36.39 58.49 -21.74
CA LYS A 182 -36.74 57.93 -23.05
C LYS A 182 -37.86 58.74 -23.69
N LYS A 183 -38.97 58.98 -22.98
CA LYS A 183 -40.09 59.76 -23.53
C LYS A 183 -39.63 61.15 -23.98
N ARG A 184 -38.89 61.89 -23.16
CA ARG A 184 -38.35 63.22 -23.52
C ARG A 184 -37.43 63.17 -24.75
N LYS A 185 -36.70 62.07 -24.96
CA LYS A 185 -35.87 61.86 -26.17
C LYS A 185 -36.73 61.56 -27.41
N ASP A 186 -37.77 60.75 -27.26
CA ASP A 186 -38.72 60.46 -28.33
C ASP A 186 -39.52 61.73 -28.71
N ASP A 187 -39.91 62.54 -27.71
CA ASP A 187 -40.55 63.87 -27.89
C ASP A 187 -39.61 64.85 -28.63
N LEU A 188 -38.30 64.87 -28.31
CA LEU A 188 -37.29 65.67 -29.02
C LEU A 188 -37.10 65.23 -30.48
N ALA A 189 -37.05 63.92 -30.76
CA ALA A 189 -36.90 63.41 -32.12
C ALA A 189 -38.12 63.74 -33.02
N ASN A 190 -39.31 63.81 -32.44
CA ASN A 190 -40.50 64.32 -33.15
C ASN A 190 -40.37 65.82 -33.46
N LEU A 191 -39.83 66.61 -32.52
CA LEU A 191 -39.62 68.05 -32.71
C LEU A 191 -38.58 68.34 -33.81
N ASP A 192 -37.48 67.57 -33.87
CA ASP A 192 -36.50 67.65 -34.95
C ASP A 192 -37.15 67.34 -36.31
N GLN A 193 -37.99 66.29 -36.40
CA GLN A 193 -38.71 65.95 -37.63
C GLN A 193 -39.73 67.01 -38.07
N ASP A 194 -40.41 67.67 -37.13
CA ASP A 194 -41.28 68.82 -37.45
C ASP A 194 -40.47 70.07 -37.84
N LEU A 195 -39.23 70.21 -37.37
CA LEU A 195 -38.29 71.24 -37.82
C LEU A 195 -37.82 71.00 -39.26
N GLU A 196 -37.47 69.75 -39.62
CA GLU A 196 -37.15 69.35 -41.00
C GLU A 196 -38.32 69.65 -41.94
N ARG A 197 -39.56 69.27 -41.56
CA ARG A 197 -40.78 69.61 -42.32
C ARG A 197 -40.95 71.11 -42.50
N PHE A 198 -40.65 71.92 -41.48
CA PHE A 198 -40.74 73.37 -41.57
C PHE A 198 -39.68 73.97 -42.52
N ILE A 199 -38.47 73.40 -42.54
CA ILE A 199 -37.40 73.76 -43.48
C ILE A 199 -37.82 73.40 -44.92
N ASP A 200 -38.31 72.19 -45.17
CA ASP A 200 -38.79 71.76 -46.49
C ASP A 200 -39.94 72.65 -47.00
N VAL A 201 -40.92 72.98 -46.13
CA VAL A 201 -42.07 73.83 -46.48
C VAL A 201 -41.65 75.28 -46.75
N SER A 202 -40.60 75.78 -46.11
CA SER A 202 -40.08 77.14 -46.34
C SER A 202 -39.11 77.24 -47.51
N LEU A 203 -38.41 76.16 -47.88
CA LEU A 203 -37.63 76.06 -49.12
C LEU A 203 -38.50 75.82 -50.36
N SER A 204 -39.65 75.16 -50.21
CA SER A 204 -40.53 74.77 -51.33
C SER A 204 -41.49 75.87 -51.81
N ARG A 205 -41.29 77.13 -51.41
CA ARG A 205 -42.24 78.23 -51.70
C ARG A 205 -41.56 79.52 -52.15
N ASP A 206 -41.78 79.84 -53.43
CA ASP A 206 -41.52 81.11 -54.12
C ASP A 206 -40.05 81.59 -54.29
N PRO A 207 -39.35 81.17 -55.36
CA PRO A 207 -38.00 81.65 -55.72
C PRO A 207 -37.99 83.05 -56.37
N LEU A 208 -38.93 83.94 -56.01
CA LEU A 208 -39.12 85.26 -56.64
C LEU A 208 -39.35 86.43 -55.66
N LEU A 209 -38.88 86.30 -54.41
CA LEU A 209 -38.88 87.40 -53.43
C LEU A 209 -37.50 87.80 -52.89
N CYS A 210 -36.41 87.31 -53.51
CA CYS A 210 -35.05 87.75 -53.24
C CYS A 210 -34.65 88.96 -54.12
N THR A 211 -35.25 90.13 -53.89
CA THR A 211 -34.71 91.41 -54.39
C THR A 211 -35.11 92.57 -53.47
N ILE A 212 -34.20 93.54 -53.30
CA ILE A 212 -34.33 94.79 -52.51
C ILE A 212 -34.11 94.66 -50.98
N ALA A 213 -32.98 95.24 -50.56
CA ALA A 213 -32.62 95.77 -49.22
C ALA A 213 -32.61 94.79 -48.02
N ASN A 214 -31.57 94.74 -47.16
CA ASN A 214 -30.85 95.80 -46.42
C ASN A 214 -31.72 96.52 -45.38
N GLY A 215 -31.31 96.41 -44.11
CA GLY A 215 -32.07 96.82 -42.91
C GLY A 215 -32.06 95.62 -41.94
N GLU A 216 -31.20 95.58 -40.94
CA GLU A 216 -31.34 96.24 -39.61
C GLU A 216 -32.30 95.48 -38.67
N TYR A 217 -32.33 95.89 -37.39
CA TYR A 217 -32.89 95.15 -36.23
C TYR A 217 -32.07 93.87 -35.87
N GLN A 218 -31.51 93.66 -34.67
CA GLN A 218 -31.54 94.35 -33.36
C GLN A 218 -32.91 94.61 -32.71
N ALA A 219 -33.00 94.34 -31.40
CA ALA A 219 -34.19 94.47 -30.54
C ALA A 219 -35.36 93.54 -30.91
N ALA A 220 -36.18 93.01 -29.98
CA ALA A 220 -36.06 92.91 -28.52
C ALA A 220 -36.54 91.49 -28.08
N LYS A 221 -36.19 90.90 -26.92
CA LYS A 221 -36.13 91.38 -25.53
C LYS A 221 -37.52 91.76 -24.94
N PRO A 222 -37.76 91.54 -23.63
CA PRO A 222 -38.62 90.40 -23.26
C PRO A 222 -39.63 90.67 -22.13
N ILE A 223 -40.46 89.67 -21.82
CA ILE A 223 -41.20 89.51 -20.55
C ILE A 223 -40.94 88.07 -20.08
N GLN A 224 -40.21 87.71 -19.01
CA GLN A 224 -39.88 88.29 -17.69
C GLN A 224 -40.88 87.91 -16.57
N LYS A 225 -40.40 87.07 -15.62
CA LYS A 225 -41.09 86.52 -14.42
C LYS A 225 -42.20 85.50 -14.79
N ILE A 226 -42.56 84.52 -13.96
CA ILE A 226 -42.31 84.25 -12.52
C ILE A 226 -41.74 82.81 -12.43
N PHE A 227 -40.67 82.50 -11.69
CA PHE A 227 -40.74 82.15 -10.26
C PHE A 227 -39.41 82.29 -9.49
N GLU A 228 -39.57 82.47 -8.18
CA GLU A 228 -38.60 82.36 -7.08
C GLU A 228 -38.15 80.90 -6.84
N LYS A 229 -37.05 80.53 -6.12
CA LYS A 229 -35.98 81.26 -5.41
C LYS A 229 -34.82 80.27 -5.05
N GLU A 230 -33.59 80.78 -4.86
CA GLU A 230 -32.59 80.40 -3.83
C GLU A 230 -32.05 78.94 -3.71
N TYR A 231 -30.81 78.65 -3.27
CA TYR A 231 -29.58 79.46 -3.12
C TYR A 231 -28.33 78.56 -3.31
N TYR A 232 -27.28 79.13 -3.93
CA TYR A 232 -25.81 78.94 -3.80
C TYR A 232 -25.27 77.83 -2.86
N ASN A 233 -24.06 77.27 -3.02
CA ASN A 233 -23.00 77.15 -4.02
C ASN A 233 -21.80 76.54 -3.25
N VAL A 234 -20.86 75.85 -3.90
CA VAL A 234 -19.61 75.39 -3.30
C VAL A 234 -18.44 76.26 -3.77
N PRO A 235 -17.47 76.57 -2.90
CA PRO A 235 -16.09 76.84 -3.34
C PRO A 235 -15.08 75.85 -2.70
N ALA A 236 -13.93 75.67 -3.35
CA ALA A 236 -12.79 74.89 -2.87
C ALA A 236 -11.48 75.70 -2.99
N MET A 237 -10.37 75.10 -2.51
CA MET A 237 -8.95 75.49 -2.65
C MET A 237 -8.24 76.19 -1.46
N THR A 238 -6.96 75.81 -1.29
CA THR A 238 -5.90 76.37 -0.41
C THR A 238 -6.09 76.22 1.12
N GLY A 239 -5.05 76.13 1.95
CA GLY A 239 -3.60 75.96 1.68
C GLY A 239 -2.69 76.41 2.85
N ARG A 240 -1.39 76.02 2.80
CA ARG A 240 -0.23 76.41 3.64
C ARG A 240 -0.06 75.84 5.08
N ASN A 241 1.14 75.27 5.28
CA ASN A 241 2.19 75.56 6.27
C ASN A 241 1.84 76.08 7.69
N GLY A 242 2.50 75.52 8.72
CA GLY A 242 2.70 76.15 10.04
C GLY A 242 3.58 75.29 10.96
N GLU A 243 4.61 75.89 11.58
CA GLU A 243 5.59 75.23 12.47
C GLU A 243 5.36 75.56 13.97
N LEU A 244 6.06 74.78 14.82
CA LEU A 244 6.63 75.16 16.13
C LEU A 244 5.73 75.26 17.39
N ALA A 245 6.24 74.61 18.46
CA ALA A 245 6.39 75.11 19.84
C ALA A 245 5.14 75.49 20.68
N SER A 246 5.14 75.42 22.02
CA SER A 246 6.02 74.78 23.02
C SER A 246 5.35 74.88 24.41
N SER A 247 5.97 74.33 25.47
CA SER A 247 5.79 74.74 26.89
C SER A 247 4.40 74.48 27.55
N GLN A 248 4.23 74.33 28.86
CA GLN A 248 5.16 74.32 30.01
C GLN A 248 4.60 73.51 31.23
N THR A 249 5.39 73.52 32.32
CA THR A 249 5.11 73.19 33.75
C THR A 249 3.73 73.61 34.31
N SER A 250 3.22 73.13 35.48
CA SER A 250 3.86 72.65 36.73
C SER A 250 2.96 71.77 37.65
N SER A 251 3.56 71.16 38.69
CA SER A 251 3.00 70.51 39.91
C SER A 251 2.34 71.51 40.91
N PRO A 252 1.90 71.21 42.19
CA PRO A 252 2.14 70.08 43.15
C PRO A 252 0.87 69.20 43.39
N ALA A 253 0.58 68.43 44.47
CA ALA A 253 1.10 68.19 45.85
C ALA A 253 0.90 66.67 46.26
N ALA A 254 1.24 66.06 47.42
CA ALA A 254 1.15 66.31 48.89
C ALA A 254 -0.27 66.15 49.49
N ASP A 255 -0.56 65.42 50.59
CA ASP A 255 0.22 64.71 51.65
C ASP A 255 -0.40 63.30 51.95
N ASP A 256 0.34 62.24 52.35
CA ASP A 256 0.68 61.74 53.73
C ASP A 256 -0.53 61.47 54.67
N VAL A 257 -0.66 60.44 55.53
CA VAL A 257 0.26 59.47 56.21
C VAL A 257 -0.32 58.01 56.13
N THR A 258 0.00 56.91 56.87
CA THR A 258 0.61 56.67 58.20
C THR A 258 1.30 55.28 58.37
N THR A 259 2.48 55.28 59.00
CA THR A 259 3.23 54.28 59.81
C THR A 259 2.68 52.87 60.15
N THR A 260 3.54 51.85 60.02
CA THR A 260 3.82 50.87 61.11
C THR A 260 5.27 50.36 61.06
N MET A 261 5.95 50.22 62.22
CA MET A 261 7.36 49.81 62.31
C MET A 261 7.54 48.35 62.76
N SER A 262 8.57 47.68 62.24
CA SER A 262 9.32 46.66 62.99
C SER A 262 10.81 46.75 62.63
N SER A 263 11.71 46.43 63.57
CA SER A 263 13.14 46.66 63.41
C SER A 263 13.92 45.37 63.14
N THR A 264 14.96 45.44 62.31
CA THR A 264 15.90 44.32 62.11
C THR A 264 17.33 44.86 61.97
N LYS A 265 18.30 44.10 62.47
CA LYS A 265 19.68 44.53 62.70
C LYS A 265 20.45 44.67 61.39
N ALA A 266 21.24 45.74 61.27
CA ALA A 266 22.21 45.88 60.17
C ALA A 266 23.38 44.90 60.34
N SER A 267 23.73 44.17 59.28
CA SER A 267 25.00 43.45 59.17
C SER A 267 25.80 44.00 57.99
N ALA A 268 26.96 44.59 58.24
CA ALA A 268 27.78 45.19 57.19
C ALA A 268 28.60 44.12 56.44
N GLN A 269 28.17 43.78 55.21
CA GLN A 269 29.00 43.00 54.30
C GLN A 269 30.12 43.88 53.72
N ARG A 270 31.38 43.43 53.83
CA ARG A 270 32.53 44.09 53.20
C ARG A 270 32.53 43.82 51.71
N LEU A 271 32.59 44.88 50.89
CA LEU A 271 32.89 44.76 49.47
C LEU A 271 34.37 44.39 49.26
N PRO A 272 34.71 43.52 48.29
CA PRO A 272 36.10 43.23 47.94
C PRO A 272 36.75 44.41 47.18
N PRO A 273 38.10 44.50 47.18
CA PRO A 273 38.82 45.56 46.48
C PRO A 273 38.69 45.47 44.95
N PRO A 274 38.85 46.58 44.21
CA PRO A 274 38.70 46.61 42.74
C PRO A 274 39.78 45.78 42.02
N GLU A 275 39.37 45.09 40.95
CA GLU A 275 40.26 44.27 40.11
C GLU A 275 41.31 45.12 39.38
N LYS A 276 42.56 44.62 39.31
CA LYS A 276 43.61 45.21 38.46
C LYS A 276 43.25 45.06 36.97
N ALA A 277 43.50 46.08 36.17
CA ALA A 277 43.15 46.10 34.74
C ALA A 277 43.78 44.97 33.91
N GLU A 278 44.95 44.46 34.32
CA GLU A 278 45.61 43.31 33.69
C GLU A 278 44.83 42.01 33.91
N ALA A 279 44.32 41.78 35.13
CA ALA A 279 43.48 40.61 35.45
C ALA A 279 42.14 40.65 34.70
N VAL A 280 41.63 41.85 34.38
CA VAL A 280 40.47 42.01 33.50
C VAL A 280 40.80 41.59 32.07
N ARG A 281 41.96 41.99 31.53
CA ARG A 281 42.40 41.63 30.17
C ARG A 281 42.72 40.15 30.01
N THR A 282 43.28 39.49 31.03
CA THR A 282 43.46 38.04 31.00
C THR A 282 42.14 37.30 31.13
N ARG A 283 41.21 37.75 31.99
CA ARG A 283 39.87 37.15 32.11
C ARG A 283 39.06 37.28 30.82
N THR A 284 39.05 38.44 30.16
CA THR A 284 38.38 38.61 28.86
C THR A 284 38.97 37.68 27.80
N GLY A 285 40.31 37.58 27.73
CA GLY A 285 41.01 36.67 26.82
C GLY A 285 40.67 35.20 27.06
N VAL A 286 40.63 34.76 28.32
CA VAL A 286 40.26 33.38 28.69
C VAL A 286 38.80 33.08 28.35
N ILE A 287 37.86 33.97 28.69
CA ILE A 287 36.44 33.79 28.33
C ILE A 287 36.27 33.72 26.81
N ALA A 288 36.93 34.62 26.06
CA ALA A 288 36.88 34.62 24.60
C ALA A 288 37.48 33.33 24.00
N ALA A 289 38.59 32.82 24.55
CA ALA A 289 39.19 31.56 24.11
C ALA A 289 38.28 30.35 24.36
N PHE A 290 37.63 30.26 25.54
CA PHE A 290 36.65 29.21 25.83
C PHE A 290 35.48 29.24 24.85
N TRP A 291 34.88 30.41 24.61
CA TRP A 291 33.77 30.54 23.66
C TRP A 291 34.20 30.28 22.20
N LEU A 292 35.41 30.66 21.80
CA LEU A 292 35.98 30.35 20.49
C LEU A 292 36.16 28.82 20.30
N VAL A 293 36.65 28.10 21.31
CA VAL A 293 36.77 26.63 21.26
C VAL A 293 35.39 25.96 21.24
N ILE A 294 34.43 26.45 22.05
CA ILE A 294 33.05 25.93 22.06
C ILE A 294 32.38 26.14 20.69
N ILE A 295 32.56 27.28 20.03
CA ILE A 295 31.92 27.58 18.74
C ILE A 295 32.61 26.87 17.57
N LEU A 296 33.95 26.82 17.52
CA LEU A 296 34.69 26.24 16.39
C LEU A 296 34.86 24.72 16.46
N PHE A 297 34.91 24.14 17.65
CA PHE A 297 35.14 22.71 17.85
C PHE A 297 34.03 22.03 18.65
N GLY A 298 33.63 22.61 19.79
CA GLY A 298 32.62 22.01 20.67
C GLY A 298 31.28 21.74 19.97
N PHE A 299 30.66 22.77 19.41
CA PHE A 299 29.36 22.68 18.75
C PHE A 299 29.40 21.84 17.45
N PRO A 300 30.37 22.01 16.53
CA PRO A 300 30.43 21.17 15.32
C PRO A 300 30.72 19.69 15.59
N ILE A 301 31.56 19.37 16.59
CA ILE A 301 31.80 17.98 16.99
C ILE A 301 30.54 17.41 17.66
N TRP A 302 29.97 18.12 18.65
CA TRP A 302 28.74 17.70 19.32
C TRP A 302 27.63 17.42 18.30
N TRP A 303 27.31 18.39 17.43
CA TRP A 303 26.28 18.28 16.39
C TRP A 303 26.52 17.07 15.47
N LYS A 304 27.76 16.84 15.02
CA LYS A 304 28.10 15.69 14.16
C LYS A 304 28.05 14.35 14.91
N THR A 305 28.24 14.33 16.22
CA THR A 305 28.13 13.11 17.05
C THR A 305 26.72 12.82 17.56
N THR A 306 25.83 13.82 17.62
CA THR A 306 24.42 13.67 18.03
C THR A 306 23.46 13.60 16.84
N SER A 307 23.87 14.04 15.65
CA SER A 307 23.11 13.86 14.41
C SER A 307 22.99 12.39 14.03
N ILE A 308 21.77 11.92 13.81
CA ILE A 308 21.49 10.57 13.31
C ILE A 308 21.96 10.47 11.85
N TYR A 309 22.63 9.36 11.49
CA TYR A 309 23.04 9.13 10.11
C TYR A 309 21.81 8.88 9.21
N ARG A 310 21.74 9.64 8.11
CA ARG A 310 20.76 9.45 7.03
C ARG A 310 21.49 9.40 5.70
N ALA A 311 21.41 8.27 4.99
CA ALA A 311 21.73 8.20 3.57
C ALA A 311 20.77 9.08 2.77
N ARG A 312 21.21 9.58 1.60
CA ARG A 312 20.36 10.33 0.68
C ARG A 312 19.56 9.35 -0.19
N LEU A 313 18.25 9.55 -0.28
CA LEU A 313 17.37 8.80 -1.17
C LEU A 313 16.89 9.70 -2.33
N PRO A 314 16.61 9.15 -3.52
CA PRO A 314 16.03 9.88 -4.65
C PRO A 314 14.51 10.06 -4.46
N ILE A 315 14.12 10.78 -3.40
CA ILE A 315 12.72 10.94 -2.94
C ILE A 315 11.77 11.34 -4.08
N GLN A 316 12.19 12.26 -4.94
CA GLN A 316 11.39 12.72 -6.09
C GLN A 316 11.10 11.57 -7.07
N GLU A 317 12.11 10.81 -7.48
CA GLU A 317 11.95 9.67 -8.39
C GLU A 317 11.04 8.59 -7.79
N MET A 318 11.18 8.32 -6.48
CA MET A 318 10.34 7.37 -5.74
C MET A 318 8.86 7.81 -5.73
N ILE A 319 8.58 9.11 -5.64
CA ILE A 319 7.23 9.67 -5.73
C ILE A 319 6.72 9.65 -7.18
N ASP A 320 7.55 9.98 -8.18
CA ASP A 320 7.15 9.99 -9.59
C ASP A 320 6.79 8.58 -10.12
N TRP A 321 7.50 7.55 -9.65
CA TRP A 321 7.14 6.14 -9.87
C TRP A 321 5.78 5.78 -9.25
N ALA A 322 5.51 6.22 -8.01
CA ALA A 322 4.27 5.92 -7.30
C ALA A 322 3.05 6.68 -7.85
N ASP A 323 3.24 7.93 -8.26
CA ASP A 323 2.19 8.80 -8.81
C ASP A 323 1.97 8.60 -10.33
N GLY A 324 2.80 7.79 -11.00
CA GLY A 324 2.72 7.53 -12.45
C GLY A 324 2.95 8.76 -13.34
N LYS A 325 3.63 9.78 -12.82
CA LYS A 325 3.81 11.10 -13.47
C LYS A 325 5.01 11.11 -14.40
N ARG A 326 4.82 11.55 -15.65
CA ARG A 326 5.88 11.62 -16.67
C ARG A 326 6.92 12.69 -16.30
N LEU A 327 8.00 12.27 -15.64
CA LEU A 327 9.12 13.15 -15.28
C LEU A 327 9.90 13.64 -16.51
N THR A 328 10.52 14.80 -16.41
CA THR A 328 11.46 15.35 -17.41
C THR A 328 12.55 16.13 -16.68
N VAL A 329 13.76 15.56 -16.59
CA VAL A 329 14.88 16.10 -15.81
C VAL A 329 16.18 15.97 -16.63
N TYR A 330 16.91 17.09 -16.78
CA TYR A 330 18.24 17.18 -17.42
C TYR A 330 18.46 16.32 -18.69
N PHE A 331 17.81 16.66 -19.80
CA PHE A 331 18.01 16.08 -21.15
C PHE A 331 17.73 14.57 -21.33
N TYR A 332 17.59 13.78 -20.26
CA TYR A 332 17.23 12.36 -20.31
C TYR A 332 15.78 12.15 -19.84
N VAL A 333 14.95 11.53 -20.68
CA VAL A 333 13.54 11.27 -20.35
C VAL A 333 13.40 9.91 -19.68
N VAL A 334 13.57 9.87 -18.34
CA VAL A 334 13.21 8.69 -17.53
C VAL A 334 11.68 8.61 -17.47
N GLN A 335 11.09 7.86 -18.40
CA GLN A 335 9.64 7.78 -18.56
C GLN A 335 9.03 6.88 -17.48
N ALA A 336 8.50 7.50 -16.42
CA ALA A 336 7.67 6.85 -15.40
C ALA A 336 6.67 5.86 -16.02
N CYS A 337 6.59 4.67 -15.44
CA CYS A 337 6.04 3.53 -16.16
C CYS A 337 4.52 3.59 -16.29
N ARG A 338 4.05 3.80 -17.52
CA ARG A 338 2.80 3.20 -17.97
C ARG A 338 3.14 1.82 -18.53
N PRO A 339 2.73 0.71 -17.89
CA PRO A 339 2.93 -0.61 -18.44
C PRO A 339 2.06 -0.77 -19.70
N VAL A 340 2.63 -1.36 -20.73
CA VAL A 340 1.96 -1.68 -22.00
C VAL A 340 2.26 -3.15 -22.30
N PHE A 341 1.28 -3.86 -22.83
CA PHE A 341 1.31 -5.29 -23.12
C PHE A 341 1.09 -5.47 -24.63
N PRO A 342 2.17 -5.41 -25.44
CA PRO A 342 2.13 -5.83 -26.83
C PRO A 342 2.18 -7.37 -26.87
N LEU A 343 1.03 -7.98 -27.14
CA LEU A 343 0.88 -9.42 -27.22
C LEU A 343 1.11 -9.85 -28.67
N ASP A 344 2.31 -10.35 -28.96
CA ASP A 344 2.66 -10.86 -30.28
C ASP A 344 1.97 -12.19 -30.55
N ILE A 345 1.19 -12.21 -31.63
CA ILE A 345 0.43 -13.37 -32.11
C ILE A 345 1.00 -13.74 -33.48
N HIS A 346 1.57 -14.94 -33.58
CA HIS A 346 2.14 -15.45 -34.82
C HIS A 346 1.07 -16.17 -35.62
N VAL A 347 0.93 -15.83 -36.90
CA VAL A 347 -0.07 -16.40 -37.80
C VAL A 347 0.63 -17.31 -38.80
N GLU A 348 0.33 -18.60 -38.75
CA GLU A 348 0.77 -19.60 -39.71
C GLU A 348 -0.25 -19.76 -40.84
N THR A 349 0.18 -19.58 -42.09
CA THR A 349 -0.67 -19.68 -43.27
C THR A 349 -0.11 -20.72 -44.27
N PRO A 350 -0.10 -22.03 -43.93
CA PRO A 350 0.53 -23.07 -44.76
C PRO A 350 -0.08 -23.24 -46.16
N SER A 351 -1.30 -22.75 -46.38
CA SER A 351 -2.07 -22.92 -47.63
C SER A 351 -2.32 -21.62 -48.41
N LEU A 352 -1.79 -20.47 -47.98
CA LEU A 352 -1.98 -19.17 -48.65
C LEU A 352 -0.66 -18.63 -49.20
N PRO A 353 -0.67 -17.93 -50.36
CA PRO A 353 0.51 -17.21 -50.84
C PRO A 353 0.82 -16.01 -49.93
N PRO A 354 2.11 -15.64 -49.76
CA PRO A 354 2.54 -14.68 -48.75
C PRO A 354 1.93 -13.28 -48.90
N SER A 355 1.61 -12.86 -50.13
CA SER A 355 0.94 -11.59 -50.41
C SER A 355 -0.51 -11.55 -49.90
N GLU A 356 -1.24 -12.66 -49.97
CA GLU A 356 -2.61 -12.77 -49.46
C GLU A 356 -2.61 -12.95 -47.95
N ALA A 357 -1.64 -13.70 -47.40
CA ALA A 357 -1.42 -13.80 -45.96
C ALA A 357 -1.11 -12.44 -45.31
N GLN A 358 -0.23 -11.64 -45.93
CA GLN A 358 0.06 -10.26 -45.48
C GLN A 358 -1.17 -9.35 -45.58
N HIS A 359 -2.00 -9.48 -46.62
CA HIS A 359 -3.24 -8.73 -46.76
C HIS A 359 -4.26 -9.11 -45.67
N LEU A 360 -4.47 -10.41 -45.44
CA LEU A 360 -5.32 -10.95 -44.38
C LEU A 360 -4.88 -10.42 -43.01
N ILE A 361 -3.59 -10.55 -42.68
CA ILE A 361 -3.02 -10.07 -41.40
C ILE A 361 -3.25 -8.57 -41.21
N ARG A 362 -3.01 -7.76 -42.25
CA ARG A 362 -3.24 -6.31 -42.17
C ARG A 362 -4.72 -5.96 -41.93
N THR A 363 -5.63 -6.59 -42.65
CA THR A 363 -7.07 -6.34 -42.51
C THR A 363 -7.61 -6.81 -41.16
N THR A 364 -7.13 -7.95 -40.66
CA THR A 364 -7.46 -8.44 -39.31
C THR A 364 -6.85 -7.54 -38.23
N GLN A 365 -5.64 -7.01 -38.42
CA GLN A 365 -5.02 -6.07 -37.48
C GLN A 365 -5.80 -4.75 -37.40
N HIS A 366 -6.30 -4.22 -38.52
CA HIS A 366 -7.18 -3.06 -38.52
C HIS A 366 -8.48 -3.33 -37.73
N ALA A 367 -9.15 -4.46 -37.97
CA ALA A 367 -10.34 -4.86 -37.20
C ALA A 367 -10.04 -5.03 -35.69
N LEU A 368 -8.87 -5.57 -35.33
CA LEU A 368 -8.43 -5.69 -33.93
C LEU A 368 -8.15 -4.35 -33.24
N ASP A 369 -7.54 -3.38 -33.93
CA ASP A 369 -7.31 -2.05 -33.36
C ASP A 369 -8.63 -1.26 -33.26
N ASP A 370 -9.55 -1.39 -34.23
CA ASP A 370 -10.90 -0.77 -34.19
C ASP A 370 -11.75 -1.30 -33.01
N LEU A 371 -11.61 -2.59 -32.67
CA LEU A 371 -12.28 -3.21 -31.51
C LEU A 371 -11.60 -2.92 -30.16
N ASN A 372 -10.45 -2.22 -30.13
CA ASN A 372 -9.64 -2.11 -28.92
C ASN A 372 -9.75 -0.77 -28.17
N GLU A 373 -10.75 -0.69 -27.29
CA GLU A 373 -10.95 0.43 -26.35
C GLU A 373 -9.81 0.68 -25.33
N PHE A 374 -8.85 -0.25 -25.13
CA PHE A 374 -7.87 -0.17 -24.02
C PHE A 374 -6.41 -0.08 -24.51
N SER A 375 -5.88 1.14 -24.52
CA SER A 375 -4.56 1.53 -25.06
C SER A 375 -3.33 1.05 -24.28
N ALA A 376 -3.50 0.18 -23.28
CA ALA A 376 -2.39 -0.51 -22.61
C ALA A 376 -2.24 -1.98 -23.06
N HIS A 377 -3.25 -2.58 -23.69
CA HIS A 377 -3.27 -4.00 -24.06
C HIS A 377 -3.51 -4.13 -25.57
N HIS A 378 -2.49 -4.48 -26.34
CA HIS A 378 -2.56 -4.53 -27.80
C HIS A 378 -2.22 -5.92 -28.34
N LEU A 379 -3.13 -6.50 -29.12
CA LEU A 379 -2.83 -7.69 -29.91
C LEU A 379 -2.10 -7.27 -31.20
N ARG A 380 -0.97 -7.89 -31.48
CA ARG A 380 -0.11 -7.59 -32.64
C ARG A 380 0.12 -8.84 -33.47
N LEU A 381 -0.49 -8.86 -34.66
CA LEU A 381 -0.39 -9.98 -35.59
C LEU A 381 0.93 -9.91 -36.38
N LYS A 382 1.66 -11.01 -36.41
CA LYS A 382 2.88 -11.20 -37.22
C LYS A 382 2.74 -12.44 -38.08
N LEU A 383 3.22 -12.40 -39.32
CA LEU A 383 3.31 -13.59 -40.17
C LEU A 383 4.44 -14.47 -39.65
N ALA A 384 4.18 -15.76 -39.46
CA ALA A 384 5.25 -16.72 -39.18
C ALA A 384 6.13 -16.88 -40.43
N GLU A 385 7.39 -16.45 -40.37
CA GLU A 385 8.36 -16.75 -41.42
C GLU A 385 8.64 -18.26 -41.43
N GLY A 386 8.40 -18.90 -42.57
CA GLY A 386 8.40 -20.36 -42.69
C GLY A 386 9.80 -20.96 -42.49
N SER A 387 10.07 -21.43 -41.28
CA SER A 387 11.22 -22.27 -40.93
C SER A 387 11.16 -23.60 -41.68
N ARG A 388 11.73 -23.62 -42.88
CA ARG A 388 12.14 -24.88 -43.52
C ARG A 388 13.11 -25.57 -42.56
N GLY A 389 12.78 -26.80 -42.18
CA GLY A 389 13.32 -27.42 -40.98
C GLY A 389 14.84 -27.52 -40.97
N GLU A 390 15.45 -26.93 -39.95
CA GLU A 390 16.75 -27.33 -39.42
C GLU A 390 16.47 -28.04 -38.09
N GLU A 391 16.93 -29.28 -37.95
CA GLU A 391 16.87 -30.01 -36.68
C GLU A 391 17.83 -29.35 -35.67
N PRO A 392 17.52 -29.34 -34.36
CA PRO A 392 18.38 -28.72 -33.35
C PRO A 392 19.67 -29.53 -33.17
N TYR A 393 20.69 -29.19 -33.95
CA TYR A 393 22.04 -29.74 -33.81
C TYR A 393 22.66 -29.23 -32.50
N ILE A 394 22.96 -30.15 -31.58
CA ILE A 394 23.61 -29.83 -30.31
C ILE A 394 25.12 -29.76 -30.54
N ASP A 395 25.72 -28.58 -30.50
CA ASP A 395 27.09 -28.41 -30.02
C ASP A 395 27.46 -26.94 -29.70
N GLY A 396 28.51 -26.77 -28.91
CA GLY A 396 29.39 -25.58 -28.93
C GLY A 396 28.89 -24.25 -28.33
N GLU A 397 29.50 -23.85 -27.22
CA GLU A 397 29.39 -22.50 -26.63
C GLU A 397 29.68 -21.38 -27.65
N SER A 398 28.86 -20.33 -27.68
CA SER A 398 29.14 -19.07 -28.40
C SER A 398 28.37 -17.88 -27.80
N GLU A 399 28.98 -17.22 -26.82
CA GLU A 399 28.52 -15.91 -26.33
C GLU A 399 28.76 -14.82 -27.40
N THR A 400 27.75 -14.44 -28.18
CA THR A 400 27.64 -13.05 -28.70
C THR A 400 26.27 -12.76 -29.31
N GLY A 401 25.50 -11.86 -28.68
CA GLY A 401 24.51 -11.02 -29.37
C GLY A 401 23.33 -11.73 -30.05
N VAL A 402 22.62 -12.62 -29.36
CA VAL A 402 21.25 -12.98 -29.77
C VAL A 402 20.36 -11.74 -29.59
N GLU A 403 19.71 -11.28 -30.65
CA GLU A 403 18.61 -10.32 -30.52
C GLU A 403 17.42 -11.02 -29.85
N GLU A 404 17.23 -10.77 -28.54
CA GLU A 404 16.14 -11.37 -27.76
C GLU A 404 14.77 -10.94 -28.29
N LYS A 405 14.14 -11.81 -29.09
CA LYS A 405 12.80 -11.63 -29.64
C LYS A 405 11.74 -11.65 -28.52
N ALA A 406 10.64 -10.94 -28.76
CA ALA A 406 9.50 -10.88 -27.85
C ALA A 406 8.80 -12.25 -27.68
N ASP A 407 8.14 -12.44 -26.54
CA ASP A 407 7.48 -13.70 -26.18
C ASP A 407 6.26 -13.94 -27.08
N THR A 408 6.30 -15.00 -27.90
CA THR A 408 5.15 -15.41 -28.73
C THR A 408 4.00 -15.86 -27.83
N THR A 409 2.91 -15.08 -27.82
CA THR A 409 1.80 -15.27 -26.88
C THR A 409 0.78 -16.30 -27.40
N LEU A 410 0.52 -16.33 -28.70
CA LEU A 410 -0.39 -17.28 -29.34
C LEU A 410 0.08 -17.58 -30.76
N VAL A 411 -0.03 -18.83 -31.19
CA VAL A 411 0.11 -19.23 -32.59
C VAL A 411 -1.27 -19.48 -33.17
N VAL A 412 -1.63 -18.78 -34.25
CA VAL A 412 -2.91 -18.93 -34.96
C VAL A 412 -2.63 -19.65 -36.29
N LYS A 413 -3.15 -20.86 -36.46
CA LYS A 413 -2.90 -21.70 -37.63
C LYS A 413 -4.12 -21.72 -38.55
N LEU A 414 -3.96 -21.21 -39.77
CA LEU A 414 -5.05 -21.11 -40.75
C LEU A 414 -5.10 -22.34 -41.65
N LEU A 415 -6.19 -23.09 -41.58
CA LEU A 415 -6.39 -24.37 -42.27
C LEU A 415 -7.62 -24.30 -43.20
N PRO A 416 -7.50 -24.63 -44.51
CA PRO A 416 -8.65 -24.67 -45.41
C PRO A 416 -9.52 -25.92 -45.17
N GLU A 417 -10.84 -25.77 -45.14
CA GLU A 417 -11.80 -26.88 -44.98
C GLU A 417 -13.03 -26.71 -45.88
N ASP A 418 -13.18 -27.58 -46.89
CA ASP A 418 -14.07 -27.38 -48.06
C ASP A 418 -15.59 -27.55 -47.80
N ASN A 419 -16.01 -27.89 -46.58
CA ASN A 419 -17.42 -28.17 -46.24
C ASN A 419 -18.00 -27.25 -45.14
N LEU A 420 -17.34 -26.13 -44.86
CA LEU A 420 -17.77 -25.17 -43.84
C LEU A 420 -18.75 -24.11 -44.38
N ALA A 421 -19.83 -23.86 -43.64
CA ALA A 421 -20.76 -22.75 -43.90
C ALA A 421 -20.19 -21.37 -43.48
N GLY A 422 -19.19 -21.37 -42.61
CA GLY A 422 -18.49 -20.20 -42.07
C GLY A 422 -17.26 -20.66 -41.27
N PRO A 423 -16.36 -19.75 -40.89
CA PRO A 423 -15.12 -20.10 -40.21
C PRO A 423 -15.39 -20.66 -38.80
N ARG A 424 -14.50 -21.53 -38.31
CA ARG A 424 -14.55 -22.10 -36.96
C ARG A 424 -13.17 -22.03 -36.29
N SER A 425 -13.17 -21.97 -34.96
CA SER A 425 -11.97 -21.91 -34.11
C SER A 425 -11.87 -23.15 -33.21
N GLU A 426 -10.65 -23.59 -32.94
CA GLU A 426 -10.36 -24.71 -32.05
C GLU A 426 -9.05 -24.43 -31.28
N LEU A 427 -9.13 -24.22 -29.97
CA LEU A 427 -7.97 -23.93 -29.11
C LEU A 427 -7.44 -25.23 -28.50
N HIS A 428 -6.17 -25.51 -28.68
CA HIS A 428 -5.51 -26.69 -28.09
C HIS A 428 -5.43 -26.57 -26.56
N ALA A 429 -5.66 -27.69 -25.86
CA ALA A 429 -5.66 -27.72 -24.39
C ALA A 429 -4.25 -27.59 -23.79
N ASP A 430 -3.27 -28.22 -24.46
CA ASP A 430 -1.90 -28.43 -23.94
C ASP A 430 -0.86 -27.48 -24.56
N THR A 431 -1.28 -26.56 -25.44
CA THR A 431 -0.41 -25.56 -26.09
C THR A 431 -1.09 -24.20 -26.18
N SER A 432 -0.33 -23.16 -26.56
CA SER A 432 -0.84 -21.84 -26.95
C SER A 432 -1.07 -21.76 -28.47
N GLN A 433 -1.76 -22.76 -29.04
CA GLN A 433 -2.13 -22.82 -30.46
C GLN A 433 -3.64 -22.75 -30.65
N LEU A 434 -4.09 -21.90 -31.57
CA LEU A 434 -5.46 -21.76 -32.04
C LEU A 434 -5.54 -22.14 -33.52
N ASP A 435 -6.21 -23.25 -33.83
CA ASP A 435 -6.49 -23.63 -35.21
C ASP A 435 -7.76 -22.91 -35.68
N VAL A 436 -7.69 -22.24 -36.83
CA VAL A 436 -8.80 -21.54 -37.47
C VAL A 436 -9.05 -22.17 -38.82
N PHE A 437 -10.18 -22.86 -38.93
CA PHE A 437 -10.61 -23.53 -40.15
C PHE A 437 -11.52 -22.61 -40.95
N TYR A 438 -11.24 -22.46 -42.25
CA TYR A 438 -11.95 -21.53 -43.12
C TYR A 438 -12.32 -22.17 -44.47
N PRO A 439 -13.50 -21.86 -45.04
CA PRO A 439 -13.80 -22.25 -46.41
C PRO A 439 -12.98 -21.40 -47.39
N PRO A 440 -12.31 -21.97 -48.41
CA PRO A 440 -11.45 -21.21 -49.34
C PRO A 440 -12.12 -20.05 -50.08
N SER A 441 -13.45 -20.05 -50.17
CA SER A 441 -14.25 -18.96 -50.75
C SER A 441 -14.26 -17.65 -49.95
N GLN A 442 -13.73 -17.63 -48.72
CA GLN A 442 -13.73 -16.47 -47.83
C GLN A 442 -12.35 -15.78 -47.65
N VAL A 443 -11.36 -16.16 -48.45
CA VAL A 443 -10.04 -15.50 -48.47
C VAL A 443 -10.20 -14.04 -48.94
N PRO A 444 -9.63 -13.04 -48.23
CA PRO A 444 -9.79 -11.62 -48.58
C PRO A 444 -9.10 -11.27 -49.90
N THR A 445 -9.87 -10.91 -50.92
CA THR A 445 -9.35 -10.30 -52.15
C THR A 445 -8.85 -8.88 -51.89
N PHE A 446 -7.82 -8.44 -52.63
CA PHE A 446 -7.18 -7.12 -52.47
C PHE A 446 -8.10 -5.89 -52.69
N SER A 447 -9.36 -6.11 -53.07
CA SER A 447 -10.40 -5.09 -53.26
C SER A 447 -11.41 -4.97 -52.12
N SER A 448 -11.42 -5.89 -51.14
CA SER A 448 -12.36 -5.86 -50.01
C SER A 448 -11.69 -5.37 -48.73
N SER A 449 -12.10 -4.21 -48.20
CA SER A 449 -11.63 -3.68 -46.91
C SER A 449 -12.15 -4.47 -45.71
N ASN A 450 -13.30 -5.12 -45.85
CA ASN A 450 -13.97 -5.88 -44.80
C ASN A 450 -14.07 -7.33 -45.27
N SER A 451 -13.43 -8.26 -44.56
CA SER A 451 -13.50 -9.70 -44.84
C SER A 451 -14.15 -10.44 -43.67
N PRO A 452 -15.07 -11.39 -43.93
CA PRO A 452 -15.72 -12.16 -42.87
C PRO A 452 -14.69 -12.99 -42.08
N LEU A 453 -13.65 -13.49 -42.74
CA LEU A 453 -12.56 -14.22 -42.08
C LEU A 453 -11.72 -13.29 -41.20
N SER A 454 -11.45 -12.05 -41.64
CA SER A 454 -10.75 -11.07 -40.81
C SER A 454 -11.55 -10.65 -39.58
N SER A 455 -12.85 -10.38 -39.73
CA SER A 455 -13.73 -10.05 -38.60
C SER A 455 -13.82 -11.21 -37.60
N PHE A 456 -14.01 -12.44 -38.08
CA PHE A 456 -14.08 -13.63 -37.22
C PHE A 456 -12.79 -13.83 -36.40
N ILE A 457 -11.61 -13.72 -37.02
CA ILE A 457 -10.33 -13.86 -36.29
C ILE A 457 -10.18 -12.73 -35.26
N ALA A 458 -10.59 -11.49 -35.59
CA ALA A 458 -10.50 -10.37 -34.66
C ALA A 458 -11.43 -10.55 -33.44
N GLU A 459 -12.69 -10.96 -33.66
CA GLU A 459 -13.68 -11.23 -32.61
C GLU A 459 -13.25 -12.40 -31.70
N GLU A 460 -12.77 -13.50 -32.28
CA GLU A 460 -12.35 -14.67 -31.51
C GLU A 460 -11.09 -14.39 -30.67
N LEU A 461 -10.14 -13.63 -31.21
CA LEU A 461 -8.97 -13.17 -30.45
C LEU A 461 -9.38 -12.20 -29.33
N GLN A 462 -10.29 -11.25 -29.58
CA GLN A 462 -10.82 -10.37 -28.53
C GLN A 462 -11.48 -11.18 -27.40
N LYS A 463 -12.25 -12.21 -27.74
CA LYS A 463 -12.91 -13.14 -26.81
C LYS A 463 -11.90 -13.95 -25.99
N LEU A 464 -10.84 -14.48 -26.60
CA LEU A 464 -9.79 -15.24 -25.89
C LEU A 464 -9.01 -14.39 -24.87
N PHE A 465 -8.74 -13.13 -25.19
CA PHE A 465 -8.03 -12.20 -24.28
C PHE A 465 -8.97 -11.35 -23.41
N ALA A 466 -10.28 -11.60 -23.39
CA ALA A 466 -11.25 -10.76 -22.67
C ALA A 466 -11.03 -10.75 -21.15
N GLU A 467 -10.80 -11.92 -20.54
CA GLU A 467 -10.53 -12.02 -19.09
C GLU A 467 -9.17 -11.38 -18.72
N GLU A 468 -8.17 -11.46 -19.61
CA GLU A 468 -6.88 -10.80 -19.42
C GLU A 468 -7.00 -9.28 -19.51
N LYS A 469 -7.58 -8.75 -20.60
CA LYS A 469 -7.79 -7.31 -20.82
C LYS A 469 -8.55 -6.67 -19.65
N THR A 470 -9.62 -7.31 -19.17
CA THR A 470 -10.41 -6.81 -18.03
C THR A 470 -9.66 -6.89 -16.69
N THR A 471 -8.93 -7.99 -16.43
CA THR A 471 -8.08 -8.12 -15.23
C THR A 471 -6.98 -7.06 -15.19
N ILE A 472 -6.27 -6.87 -16.31
CA ILE A 472 -5.20 -5.86 -16.44
C ILE A 472 -5.76 -4.44 -16.35
N SER A 473 -6.92 -4.15 -16.96
CA SER A 473 -7.56 -2.84 -16.83
C SER A 473 -7.97 -2.52 -15.39
N HIS A 474 -8.48 -3.51 -14.63
CA HIS A 474 -8.85 -3.33 -13.22
C HIS A 474 -7.62 -3.03 -12.35
N ILE A 475 -6.50 -3.72 -12.59
CA ILE A 475 -5.24 -3.51 -11.86
C ILE A 475 -4.65 -2.12 -12.14
N ILE A 476 -4.73 -1.62 -13.38
CA ILE A 476 -4.09 -0.36 -13.79
C ILE A 476 -4.97 0.86 -13.52
N SER A 477 -6.29 0.80 -13.78
CA SER A 477 -7.13 2.00 -13.67
C SER A 477 -7.48 2.35 -12.23
N SER A 478 -7.62 1.36 -11.35
CA SER A 478 -8.19 1.47 -9.98
C SER A 478 -9.62 2.07 -9.90
N SER A 479 -10.21 2.42 -11.04
CA SER A 479 -11.45 3.19 -11.14
C SER A 479 -12.40 2.56 -12.17
N SER A 480 -13.59 2.16 -11.67
CA SER A 480 -14.94 1.96 -12.25
C SER A 480 -15.24 1.90 -13.77
N SER A 481 -14.30 1.97 -14.69
CA SER A 481 -14.50 1.98 -16.15
C SER A 481 -14.28 0.60 -16.79
N SER A 482 -14.82 -0.46 -16.18
CA SER A 482 -14.83 -1.81 -16.76
C SER A 482 -16.06 -1.99 -17.67
N PRO A 483 -15.94 -2.46 -18.92
CA PRO A 483 -17.07 -2.56 -19.86
C PRO A 483 -18.11 -3.62 -19.48
N SER A 484 -17.78 -4.54 -18.57
CA SER A 484 -18.64 -5.64 -18.12
C SER A 484 -18.62 -5.74 -16.58
N PRO A 485 -19.67 -5.29 -15.86
CA PRO A 485 -19.64 -5.20 -14.40
C PRO A 485 -19.65 -6.57 -13.69
N GLU A 486 -20.35 -7.57 -14.23
CA GLU A 486 -20.44 -8.91 -13.63
C GLU A 486 -19.06 -9.60 -13.61
N LEU A 487 -18.38 -9.62 -14.76
CA LEU A 487 -17.02 -10.16 -14.88
C LEU A 487 -16.01 -9.38 -14.01
N ALA A 488 -16.17 -8.06 -13.86
CA ALA A 488 -15.34 -7.27 -12.95
C ALA A 488 -15.58 -7.65 -11.47
N GLU A 489 -16.82 -7.98 -11.08
CA GLU A 489 -17.12 -8.47 -9.75
C GLU A 489 -16.55 -9.88 -9.52
N ASP A 490 -16.63 -10.78 -10.51
CA ASP A 490 -16.02 -12.12 -10.46
C ASP A 490 -14.49 -12.05 -10.33
N ILE A 491 -13.83 -11.18 -11.11
CA ILE A 491 -12.40 -10.89 -11.00
C ILE A 491 -12.07 -10.35 -9.59
N GLY A 492 -12.89 -9.43 -9.06
CA GLY A 492 -12.76 -8.93 -7.69
C GLY A 492 -12.93 -10.02 -6.62
N ARG A 493 -13.89 -10.93 -6.79
CA ARG A 493 -14.10 -12.10 -5.91
C ARG A 493 -12.94 -13.10 -6.00
N ARG A 494 -12.32 -13.29 -7.18
CA ARG A 494 -11.12 -14.11 -7.37
C ARG A 494 -9.90 -13.48 -6.68
N LEU A 495 -9.62 -12.20 -6.94
CA LEU A 495 -8.49 -11.45 -6.37
C LEU A 495 -8.51 -11.48 -4.83
N ARG A 496 -9.69 -11.38 -4.19
CA ARG A 496 -9.83 -11.49 -2.73
C ARG A 496 -9.50 -12.88 -2.17
N ARG A 497 -9.68 -13.96 -2.95
CA ARG A 497 -9.37 -15.35 -2.56
C ARG A 497 -7.90 -15.73 -2.80
N THR A 498 -7.30 -15.08 -3.80
CA THR A 498 -5.92 -15.29 -4.27
C THR A 498 -4.91 -14.86 -3.19
N LEU A 499 -3.82 -15.61 -3.05
CA LEU A 499 -2.71 -15.28 -2.16
C LEU A 499 -1.90 -14.08 -2.69
N LYS A 500 -1.28 -13.29 -1.79
CA LYS A 500 -0.20 -12.36 -2.19
C LYS A 500 0.86 -13.18 -2.93
N TYR A 501 1.45 -12.56 -3.95
CA TYR A 501 2.54 -13.17 -4.70
C TYR A 501 3.74 -13.48 -3.77
N ALA A 502 4.35 -14.65 -3.96
CA ALA A 502 5.63 -15.01 -3.37
C ALA A 502 6.49 -15.73 -4.43
N ASP A 503 7.80 -15.53 -4.37
CA ASP A 503 8.74 -16.23 -5.26
C ASP A 503 8.84 -17.73 -4.92
N THR A 504 8.65 -18.08 -3.65
CA THR A 504 8.51 -19.48 -3.18
C THR A 504 7.24 -19.64 -2.35
N TYR A 505 6.49 -20.71 -2.61
CA TYR A 505 5.36 -21.17 -1.80
C TYR A 505 5.69 -22.52 -1.14
N HIS A 506 5.18 -22.76 0.06
CA HIS A 506 5.31 -24.06 0.74
C HIS A 506 3.95 -24.78 0.72
N LEU A 507 3.86 -25.99 0.18
CA LEU A 507 2.61 -26.75 0.06
C LEU A 507 2.53 -27.83 1.14
N ALA A 508 1.70 -27.64 2.17
CA ALA A 508 1.59 -28.56 3.30
C ALA A 508 0.39 -29.51 3.16
N PHE A 509 0.63 -30.78 2.81
CA PHE A 509 -0.41 -31.81 2.66
C PHE A 509 -0.62 -32.58 3.97
N SER A 510 -1.81 -32.45 4.55
CA SER A 510 -2.13 -32.96 5.88
C SER A 510 -3.28 -33.98 5.86
N LEU A 511 -2.99 -35.25 6.18
CA LEU A 511 -3.99 -36.30 6.35
C LEU A 511 -4.52 -36.31 7.79
N PHE A 512 -5.78 -35.92 7.98
CA PHE A 512 -6.44 -35.84 9.29
C PHE A 512 -7.52 -36.91 9.43
N THR A 513 -7.54 -37.62 10.56
CA THR A 513 -8.61 -38.58 10.94
C THR A 513 -8.89 -38.52 12.44
N PRO A 514 -10.15 -38.60 12.90
CA PRO A 514 -10.48 -38.67 14.32
C PRO A 514 -10.13 -40.04 14.95
N GLY A 515 -9.90 -41.07 14.12
CA GLY A 515 -9.49 -42.40 14.55
C GLY A 515 -7.97 -42.60 14.54
N ALA A 516 -7.56 -43.86 14.64
CA ALA A 516 -6.19 -44.31 14.38
C ALA A 516 -6.00 -44.82 12.94
N GLU A 517 -7.06 -44.81 12.11
CA GLU A 517 -7.09 -45.32 10.74
C GLU A 517 -7.81 -44.28 9.83
N PRO A 518 -7.27 -43.95 8.64
CA PRO A 518 -5.97 -44.36 8.09
C PRO A 518 -4.77 -43.80 8.88
N SER A 519 -3.68 -44.55 8.92
CA SER A 519 -2.41 -44.15 9.56
C SER A 519 -1.28 -43.89 8.55
N SER A 520 -1.52 -44.16 7.26
CA SER A 520 -0.55 -43.98 6.18
C SER A 520 -1.24 -43.77 4.82
N TRP A 521 -0.50 -43.26 3.84
CA TRP A 521 -0.97 -42.91 2.50
C TRP A 521 0.19 -42.87 1.50
N ASP A 522 -0.07 -43.21 0.23
CA ASP A 522 0.90 -43.12 -0.89
C ASP A 522 1.12 -41.67 -1.37
N ILE A 523 1.41 -40.76 -0.43
CA ILE A 523 1.48 -39.31 -0.68
C ILE A 523 2.53 -38.93 -1.72
N GLU A 524 3.73 -39.50 -1.66
CA GLU A 524 4.86 -39.18 -2.55
C GLU A 524 4.52 -39.53 -4.02
N GLY A 525 4.00 -40.74 -4.26
CA GLY A 525 3.58 -41.18 -5.59
C GLY A 525 2.33 -40.45 -6.11
N ALA A 526 1.44 -39.98 -5.23
CA ALA A 526 0.29 -39.16 -5.61
C ALA A 526 0.69 -37.72 -5.99
N VAL A 527 1.64 -37.12 -5.27
CA VAL A 527 2.24 -35.82 -5.63
C VAL A 527 2.97 -35.94 -6.98
N GLN A 528 3.82 -36.95 -7.14
CA GLN A 528 4.62 -37.12 -8.36
C GLN A 528 3.77 -37.35 -9.62
N GLU A 529 2.66 -38.10 -9.53
CA GLU A 529 1.76 -38.37 -10.67
C GLU A 529 0.76 -37.23 -10.95
N TYR A 530 0.16 -36.63 -9.91
CA TYR A 530 -0.99 -35.73 -10.07
C TYR A 530 -0.70 -34.25 -9.85
N LEU A 531 0.45 -33.89 -9.24
CA LEU A 531 0.75 -32.51 -8.88
C LEU A 531 2.06 -32.01 -9.50
N THR A 532 3.12 -32.81 -9.53
CA THR A 532 4.42 -32.38 -10.07
C THR A 532 4.35 -31.78 -11.49
N PRO A 533 3.62 -32.35 -12.47
CA PRO A 533 3.49 -31.74 -13.79
C PRO A 533 2.86 -30.33 -13.77
N LEU A 534 1.99 -30.05 -12.79
CA LEU A 534 1.41 -28.72 -12.58
C LEU A 534 2.43 -27.77 -11.94
N LEU A 535 3.21 -28.23 -10.96
CA LEU A 535 4.26 -27.43 -10.31
C LEU A 535 5.39 -27.07 -11.28
N GLU A 536 5.79 -28.01 -12.13
CA GLU A 536 6.76 -27.79 -13.21
C GLU A 536 6.27 -26.73 -14.20
N ALA A 537 5.00 -26.79 -14.62
CA ALA A 537 4.39 -25.75 -15.47
C ALA A 537 4.32 -24.37 -14.80
N PHE A 538 4.21 -24.30 -13.46
CA PHE A 538 4.27 -23.05 -12.70
C PHE A 538 5.69 -22.55 -12.42
N SER A 539 6.75 -23.34 -12.63
CA SER A 539 8.14 -22.97 -12.28
C SER A 539 8.66 -21.65 -12.88
N PRO A 540 8.22 -21.16 -14.07
CA PRO A 540 8.58 -19.81 -14.53
C PRO A 540 7.95 -18.68 -13.70
N ILE A 541 6.90 -18.97 -12.92
CA ILE A 541 6.08 -18.00 -12.18
C ILE A 541 6.40 -17.99 -10.68
N SER A 542 6.56 -19.16 -10.03
CA SER A 542 6.98 -19.30 -8.63
C SER A 542 7.59 -20.68 -8.38
N ASN A 543 8.45 -20.80 -7.38
CA ASN A 543 8.99 -22.06 -6.86
C ASN A 543 8.06 -22.67 -5.78
N PHE A 544 8.16 -23.98 -5.57
CA PHE A 544 7.37 -24.71 -4.58
C PHE A 544 8.23 -25.69 -3.77
N SER A 545 7.97 -25.80 -2.47
CA SER A 545 8.32 -26.98 -1.68
C SER A 545 7.06 -27.76 -1.30
N VAL A 546 7.21 -29.04 -0.98
CA VAL A 546 6.10 -29.91 -0.54
C VAL A 546 6.43 -30.50 0.83
N ASP A 547 5.63 -30.14 1.82
CA ASP A 547 5.65 -30.69 3.18
C ASP A 547 4.49 -31.69 3.34
N THR A 548 4.67 -32.75 4.14
CA THR A 548 3.59 -33.74 4.37
C THR A 548 3.45 -34.09 5.86
N GLN A 549 2.19 -34.22 6.31
CA GLN A 549 1.84 -34.51 7.70
C GLN A 549 0.71 -35.54 7.78
N VAL A 550 0.73 -36.38 8.81
CA VAL A 550 -0.39 -37.27 9.19
C VAL A 550 -0.74 -36.99 10.63
N GLN A 551 -2.01 -36.66 10.90
CA GLN A 551 -2.54 -36.41 12.24
C GLN A 551 -3.69 -37.39 12.53
N ILE A 552 -3.37 -38.44 13.27
CA ILE A 552 -4.36 -39.31 13.90
C ILE A 552 -4.99 -38.62 15.13
N HIS A 553 -6.18 -39.07 15.49
CA HIS A 553 -7.00 -38.50 16.58
C HIS A 553 -7.31 -36.99 16.45
N ALA A 554 -7.38 -36.49 15.21
CA ALA A 554 -7.90 -35.17 14.86
C ALA A 554 -9.43 -35.14 15.00
N ALA A 555 -9.91 -34.99 16.24
CA ALA A 555 -11.32 -34.76 16.52
C ALA A 555 -11.77 -33.34 16.13
N PHE A 556 -13.09 -33.14 16.06
CA PHE A 556 -13.70 -31.81 16.02
C PHE A 556 -13.48 -31.08 17.35
N ALA A 557 -13.33 -29.75 17.29
CA ALA A 557 -13.20 -28.92 18.48
C ALA A 557 -14.45 -29.00 19.37
N PRO A 558 -14.34 -28.92 20.71
CA PRO A 558 -15.51 -28.88 21.61
C PRO A 558 -16.43 -27.67 21.39
N THR A 559 -15.92 -26.64 20.71
CA THR A 559 -16.62 -25.41 20.32
C THR A 559 -17.10 -25.41 18.86
N ALA A 560 -16.67 -26.38 18.05
CA ALA A 560 -17.12 -26.50 16.66
C ALA A 560 -18.47 -27.25 16.60
N PRO A 561 -19.40 -26.82 15.72
CA PRO A 561 -20.66 -27.53 15.55
C PRO A 561 -20.42 -28.91 14.90
N LEU A 562 -21.02 -29.93 15.49
CA LEU A 562 -20.89 -31.32 15.04
C LEU A 562 -21.71 -31.57 13.75
N PRO A 563 -21.28 -32.53 12.90
CA PRO A 563 -22.05 -32.92 11.72
C PRO A 563 -23.48 -33.33 12.05
N THR A 564 -24.44 -32.92 11.21
CA THR A 564 -25.86 -33.29 11.33
C THR A 564 -26.23 -34.37 10.33
N PHE A 565 -26.87 -35.47 10.76
CA PHE A 565 -27.35 -36.49 9.83
C PHE A 565 -28.58 -36.01 9.04
N ASP A 566 -28.55 -36.15 7.72
CA ASP A 566 -29.64 -35.82 6.80
C ASP A 566 -30.27 -37.13 6.28
N GLU A 567 -31.47 -37.44 6.79
CA GLU A 567 -32.24 -38.62 6.40
C GLU A 567 -32.58 -38.65 4.90
N THR A 568 -32.65 -37.50 4.22
CA THR A 568 -33.00 -37.41 2.80
C THR A 568 -31.85 -37.80 1.88
N GLN A 569 -30.60 -37.66 2.36
CA GLN A 569 -29.38 -38.00 1.63
C GLN A 569 -28.67 -39.24 2.20
N ALA A 570 -29.17 -39.80 3.31
CA ALA A 570 -28.53 -40.87 4.09
C ALA A 570 -27.05 -40.58 4.43
N ALA A 571 -26.74 -39.31 4.69
CA ALA A 571 -25.38 -38.79 4.81
C ALA A 571 -25.26 -37.81 5.99
N TRP A 572 -24.06 -37.69 6.54
CA TRP A 572 -23.73 -36.65 7.51
C TRP A 572 -23.38 -35.36 6.77
N THR A 573 -23.90 -34.23 7.28
CA THR A 573 -23.80 -32.93 6.63
C THR A 573 -23.06 -31.92 7.51
N LEU A 574 -22.16 -31.16 6.89
CA LEU A 574 -21.58 -29.93 7.44
C LEU A 574 -22.30 -28.73 6.82
N LYS A 575 -22.73 -27.76 7.64
CA LYS A 575 -23.31 -26.52 7.10
C LYS A 575 -22.25 -25.65 6.45
N LYS A 576 -22.66 -24.87 5.45
CA LYS A 576 -21.79 -23.93 4.73
C LYS A 576 -21.27 -22.78 5.60
N GLU A 577 -22.05 -22.34 6.59
CA GLU A 577 -21.67 -21.29 7.56
C GLU A 577 -20.53 -21.72 8.50
N ASP A 578 -20.44 -23.02 8.79
CA ASP A 578 -19.52 -23.58 9.78
C ASP A 578 -18.17 -24.06 9.19
N LEU A 579 -18.01 -24.02 7.86
CA LEU A 579 -16.81 -24.52 7.15
C LEU A 579 -15.51 -23.76 7.47
N SER A 580 -15.61 -22.54 8.02
CA SER A 580 -14.47 -21.79 8.56
C SER A 580 -14.09 -22.28 9.96
N ALA A 581 -15.07 -22.58 10.81
CA ALA A 581 -14.87 -23.11 12.17
C ALA A 581 -14.37 -24.56 12.19
N PHE A 582 -14.49 -25.29 11.08
CA PHE A 582 -13.90 -26.62 10.89
C PHE A 582 -12.36 -26.61 11.08
N ILE A 583 -11.66 -25.53 10.71
CA ILE A 583 -10.18 -25.48 10.76
C ILE A 583 -9.72 -24.87 12.09
N ASN A 584 -9.63 -25.70 13.13
CA ASN A 584 -9.12 -25.24 14.42
C ASN A 584 -7.58 -25.28 14.51
N ALA A 585 -6.93 -24.18 14.09
CA ALA A 585 -5.48 -24.01 14.16
C ALA A 585 -4.89 -23.99 15.59
N ALA A 586 -5.71 -23.95 16.64
CA ALA A 586 -5.25 -24.05 18.03
C ALA A 586 -5.18 -25.51 18.54
N GLU A 587 -5.95 -26.42 17.96
CA GLU A 587 -6.00 -27.85 18.36
C GLU A 587 -5.33 -28.78 17.35
N TRP A 588 -5.28 -28.38 16.08
CA TRP A 588 -4.58 -29.11 15.02
C TRP A 588 -3.19 -28.50 14.82
N PRO A 589 -2.10 -29.16 15.28
CA PRO A 589 -0.75 -28.62 15.18
C PRO A 589 -0.22 -28.76 13.74
N LEU A 590 -0.67 -27.88 12.87
CA LEU A 590 -0.14 -27.71 11.52
C LEU A 590 1.37 -27.45 11.60
N SER A 591 2.16 -28.24 10.88
CA SER A 591 3.60 -28.05 10.79
C SER A 591 3.92 -26.74 10.05
N PRO A 592 4.56 -25.74 10.69
CA PRO A 592 4.97 -24.54 10.01
C PRO A 592 6.17 -24.86 9.10
N SER A 593 6.02 -24.61 7.80
CA SER A 593 7.10 -24.81 6.81
C SER A 593 8.34 -23.99 7.19
N ILE A 594 9.51 -24.61 7.07
CA ILE A 594 10.79 -23.99 7.45
C ILE A 594 11.40 -23.33 6.21
N GLY A 595 11.03 -22.08 5.95
CA GLY A 595 11.52 -21.35 4.78
C GLY A 595 11.11 -19.88 4.74
N ALA A 596 11.32 -19.25 3.58
CA ALA A 596 10.90 -17.89 3.29
C ALA A 596 9.80 -17.93 2.22
N GLY A 597 8.55 -17.82 2.67
CA GLY A 597 7.36 -17.89 1.82
C GLY A 597 6.11 -18.20 2.65
N PRO A 598 4.90 -17.98 2.12
CA PRO A 598 3.66 -18.38 2.78
C PRO A 598 3.37 -19.88 2.55
N THR A 599 2.89 -20.57 3.58
CA THR A 599 2.40 -21.95 3.49
C THR A 599 0.97 -22.00 2.99
N ILE A 600 0.71 -22.79 1.94
CA ILE A 600 -0.61 -23.18 1.44
C ILE A 600 -0.95 -24.54 2.05
N ASN A 601 -2.09 -24.62 2.75
CA ASN A 601 -2.46 -25.81 3.51
C ASN A 601 -3.50 -26.65 2.76
N PHE A 602 -3.23 -27.94 2.55
CA PHE A 602 -4.16 -28.87 1.91
C PHE A 602 -4.52 -29.99 2.88
N ILE A 603 -5.70 -29.90 3.49
CA ILE A 603 -6.20 -30.92 4.43
C ILE A 603 -6.99 -31.97 3.67
N LEU A 604 -6.57 -33.23 3.79
CA LEU A 604 -7.35 -34.40 3.45
C LEU A 604 -7.96 -34.97 4.74
N TYR A 605 -9.26 -34.74 4.95
CA TYR A 605 -9.97 -35.25 6.13
C TYR A 605 -10.72 -36.54 5.79
N VAL A 606 -10.49 -37.58 6.59
CA VAL A 606 -11.23 -38.85 6.52
C VAL A 606 -12.12 -38.95 7.75
N PRO A 607 -13.47 -39.00 7.61
CA PRO A 607 -14.38 -39.04 8.74
C PRO A 607 -14.31 -40.36 9.54
N SER A 608 -14.90 -40.37 10.73
CA SER A 608 -15.11 -41.63 11.45
C SER A 608 -16.09 -42.54 10.68
N PRO A 609 -15.96 -43.88 10.75
CA PRO A 609 -16.88 -44.80 10.05
C PRO A 609 -18.36 -44.65 10.46
N SER A 610 -18.62 -44.11 11.65
CA SER A 610 -19.96 -43.77 12.16
C SER A 610 -20.51 -42.43 11.64
N GLN A 611 -19.66 -41.58 11.05
CA GLN A 611 -20.00 -40.27 10.48
C GLN A 611 -19.74 -40.21 8.97
N ALA A 612 -19.64 -41.37 8.32
CA ALA A 612 -19.46 -41.52 6.88
C ALA A 612 -20.77 -41.99 6.21
N PRO A 613 -21.09 -41.53 4.99
CA PRO A 613 -20.39 -40.49 4.24
C PRO A 613 -20.63 -39.08 4.83
N LEU A 614 -19.61 -38.23 4.79
CA LEU A 614 -19.65 -36.83 5.20
C LEU A 614 -19.62 -35.92 3.96
N VAL A 615 -20.59 -34.99 3.86
CA VAL A 615 -20.75 -34.05 2.73
C VAL A 615 -21.11 -32.64 3.22
N ILE A 616 -21.09 -31.65 2.33
CA ILE A 616 -21.46 -30.26 2.61
C ILE A 616 -22.95 -30.05 2.28
N GLN A 617 -23.69 -29.42 3.20
CA GLN A 617 -25.13 -29.19 3.06
C GLN A 617 -25.47 -28.23 1.90
N GLY A 618 -26.56 -28.51 1.18
CA GLY A 618 -27.15 -27.59 0.20
C GLY A 618 -26.40 -27.46 -1.14
N SER A 619 -25.41 -28.32 -1.41
CA SER A 619 -24.73 -28.43 -2.71
C SER A 619 -24.59 -29.90 -3.07
N HIS A 620 -24.97 -30.29 -4.30
CA HIS A 620 -25.07 -31.69 -4.75
C HIS A 620 -23.83 -32.54 -4.39
N GLN A 621 -23.89 -33.23 -3.24
CA GLN A 621 -22.82 -34.05 -2.67
C GLN A 621 -21.42 -33.39 -2.69
N ALA A 622 -21.34 -32.08 -2.42
CA ALA A 622 -20.05 -31.38 -2.39
C ALA A 622 -19.16 -31.88 -1.24
N THR A 623 -17.91 -32.23 -1.53
CA THR A 623 -16.94 -32.82 -0.58
C THR A 623 -15.71 -31.94 -0.34
N SER A 624 -15.65 -30.72 -0.86
CA SER A 624 -14.47 -29.86 -0.71
C SER A 624 -14.79 -28.37 -0.68
N TRP A 625 -13.89 -27.57 -0.08
CA TRP A 625 -13.96 -26.11 -0.08
C TRP A 625 -12.57 -25.48 -0.02
N ILE A 626 -12.51 -24.21 -0.43
CA ILE A 626 -11.31 -23.36 -0.34
C ILE A 626 -11.50 -22.40 0.83
N VAL A 627 -10.46 -22.22 1.64
CA VAL A 627 -10.38 -21.13 2.61
C VAL A 627 -9.51 -20.01 2.01
N PRO A 628 -10.09 -18.82 1.75
CA PRO A 628 -9.39 -17.70 1.11
C PRO A 628 -8.04 -17.39 1.75
N GLN A 629 -7.02 -17.18 0.92
CA GLN A 629 -5.66 -16.79 1.36
C GLN A 629 -4.98 -17.79 2.33
N TRP A 630 -5.46 -19.03 2.43
CA TRP A 630 -4.93 -20.03 3.39
C TRP A 630 -4.68 -21.41 2.78
N GLY A 631 -5.61 -21.91 1.95
CA GLY A 631 -5.56 -23.29 1.50
C GLY A 631 -6.92 -23.90 1.15
N GLY A 632 -7.03 -25.21 1.24
CA GLY A 632 -8.25 -25.95 0.93
C GLY A 632 -8.39 -27.26 1.68
N VAL A 633 -9.64 -27.74 1.76
CA VAL A 633 -10.01 -28.97 2.48
C VAL A 633 -10.78 -29.89 1.55
N VAL A 634 -10.49 -31.19 1.63
CA VAL A 634 -11.20 -32.26 0.93
C VAL A 634 -11.61 -33.34 1.92
N LEU A 635 -12.89 -33.70 1.88
CA LEU A 635 -13.49 -34.83 2.61
C LEU A 635 -13.35 -36.09 1.73
N LEU A 636 -12.53 -37.04 2.15
CA LEU A 636 -12.41 -38.33 1.48
C LEU A 636 -13.24 -39.37 2.23
N ASN A 637 -14.30 -39.85 1.58
CA ASN A 637 -15.16 -40.92 2.08
C ASN A 637 -14.70 -42.26 1.49
N PRO A 638 -13.88 -43.08 2.22
CA PRO A 638 -13.47 -44.39 1.73
C PRO A 638 -14.66 -45.37 1.68
N PRO A 639 -14.64 -46.36 0.77
CA PRO A 639 -15.68 -47.38 0.71
C PRO A 639 -15.64 -48.28 1.96
N LEU A 640 -16.67 -48.17 2.81
CA LEU A 640 -16.83 -49.02 3.98
C LEU A 640 -17.33 -50.41 3.59
N ALA A 641 -16.72 -51.46 4.16
CA ALA A 641 -17.17 -52.83 3.97
C ALA A 641 -18.48 -53.09 4.73
N LEU A 642 -19.62 -52.98 4.03
CA LEU A 642 -20.98 -53.16 4.57
C LEU A 642 -21.27 -54.55 5.16
N SER A 643 -20.34 -55.51 5.04
CA SER A 643 -20.45 -56.88 5.54
C SER A 643 -19.82 -57.11 6.91
N ASP A 644 -19.11 -56.13 7.50
CA ASP A 644 -18.47 -56.25 8.81
C ASP A 644 -19.35 -55.62 9.93
N PRO A 645 -19.51 -56.26 11.11
CA PRO A 645 -20.32 -55.72 12.21
C PRO A 645 -19.68 -54.51 12.92
N SER A 646 -18.46 -54.15 12.56
CA SER A 646 -17.85 -52.86 12.88
C SER A 646 -17.25 -52.27 11.61
N PRO A 647 -17.87 -51.27 10.94
CA PRO A 647 -17.26 -50.64 9.78
C PRO A 647 -15.98 -49.92 10.18
N ARG A 648 -14.93 -50.01 9.35
CA ARG A 648 -13.62 -49.39 9.58
C ARG A 648 -13.11 -48.70 8.34
N ASN A 649 -12.32 -47.64 8.56
CA ASN A 649 -11.56 -47.01 7.49
C ASN A 649 -10.41 -47.95 7.04
N PRO A 650 -9.96 -47.85 5.78
CA PRO A 650 -8.74 -48.52 5.37
C PRO A 650 -7.56 -48.00 6.18
N LYS A 651 -6.65 -48.89 6.61
CA LYS A 651 -5.42 -48.53 7.36
C LYS A 651 -4.47 -47.64 6.57
N HIS A 652 -4.52 -47.77 5.25
CA HIS A 652 -3.61 -47.16 4.30
C HIS A 652 -4.40 -46.69 3.07
N LEU A 653 -4.15 -45.46 2.62
CA LEU A 653 -4.77 -44.90 1.41
C LEU A 653 -3.83 -45.06 0.21
N SER A 654 -4.22 -45.93 -0.73
CA SER A 654 -3.46 -46.13 -1.96
C SER A 654 -3.54 -44.92 -2.90
N ARG A 655 -2.52 -44.75 -3.75
CA ARG A 655 -2.42 -43.67 -4.74
C ARG A 655 -3.71 -43.46 -5.56
N GLU A 656 -4.36 -44.53 -5.97
CA GLU A 656 -5.63 -44.48 -6.73
C GLU A 656 -6.79 -43.88 -5.92
N SER A 657 -6.87 -44.17 -4.62
CA SER A 657 -7.90 -43.59 -3.72
C SER A 657 -7.68 -42.10 -3.44
N LEU A 658 -6.43 -41.63 -3.56
CA LEU A 658 -6.06 -40.22 -3.41
C LEU A 658 -6.35 -39.39 -4.67
N ARG A 659 -6.45 -40.01 -5.85
CA ARG A 659 -6.60 -39.32 -7.15
C ARG A 659 -7.72 -38.27 -7.20
N PRO A 660 -8.95 -38.51 -6.69
CA PRO A 660 -10.01 -37.48 -6.71
C PRO A 660 -9.67 -36.26 -5.85
N ALA A 661 -9.01 -36.49 -4.70
CA ALA A 661 -8.57 -35.41 -3.81
C ALA A 661 -7.44 -34.60 -4.44
N PHE A 662 -6.47 -35.25 -5.10
CA PHE A 662 -5.36 -34.55 -5.76
C PHE A 662 -5.78 -33.74 -6.99
N LEU A 663 -6.73 -34.24 -7.78
CA LEU A 663 -7.36 -33.44 -8.84
C LEU A 663 -8.14 -32.25 -8.26
N THR A 664 -8.75 -32.40 -7.08
CA THR A 664 -9.39 -31.28 -6.37
C THR A 664 -8.36 -30.26 -5.87
N PHE A 665 -7.30 -30.70 -5.18
CA PHE A 665 -6.22 -29.84 -4.70
C PHE A 665 -5.54 -29.07 -5.84
N SER A 666 -5.39 -29.67 -7.03
CA SER A 666 -4.87 -29.00 -8.22
C SER A 666 -5.75 -27.83 -8.67
N HIS A 667 -7.08 -28.00 -8.70
CA HIS A 667 -8.02 -26.90 -8.99
C HIS A 667 -8.04 -25.83 -7.88
N GLN A 668 -7.89 -26.24 -6.62
CA GLN A 668 -7.79 -25.31 -5.49
C GLN A 668 -6.49 -24.50 -5.55
N LEU A 669 -5.36 -25.12 -5.90
CA LEU A 669 -4.05 -24.47 -6.09
C LEU A 669 -4.10 -23.44 -7.22
N LEU A 670 -4.62 -23.80 -8.39
CA LEU A 670 -4.88 -22.87 -9.51
C LEU A 670 -5.67 -21.63 -9.04
N THR A 671 -6.74 -21.85 -8.26
CA THR A 671 -7.60 -20.78 -7.73
C THR A 671 -6.88 -19.90 -6.70
N LEU A 672 -6.08 -20.49 -5.80
CA LEU A 672 -5.34 -19.79 -4.74
C LEU A 672 -4.13 -19.00 -5.28
N LEU A 673 -3.48 -19.50 -6.34
CA LEU A 673 -2.45 -18.78 -7.10
C LEU A 673 -3.05 -17.74 -8.06
N GLY A 674 -4.37 -17.74 -8.24
CA GLY A 674 -5.12 -16.72 -8.95
C GLY A 674 -5.07 -16.83 -10.47
N THR A 675 -4.87 -18.03 -11.03
CA THR A 675 -4.96 -18.22 -12.48
C THR A 675 -6.32 -17.78 -13.02
N PRO A 676 -6.39 -17.29 -14.27
CA PRO A 676 -7.66 -17.09 -14.97
C PRO A 676 -8.55 -18.35 -14.98
N THR A 677 -9.82 -18.13 -15.26
CA THR A 677 -10.80 -19.20 -15.52
C THR A 677 -10.91 -19.57 -17.00
N THR A 678 -10.62 -18.61 -17.89
CA THR A 678 -10.71 -18.76 -19.35
C THR A 678 -9.43 -18.26 -20.03
N PRO A 679 -9.10 -18.74 -21.25
CA PRO A 679 -9.67 -19.92 -21.92
C PRO A 679 -9.24 -21.24 -21.24
N ALA A 680 -9.68 -22.39 -21.74
CA ALA A 680 -9.43 -23.69 -21.09
C ALA A 680 -7.92 -24.04 -20.98
N SER A 681 -7.16 -23.76 -22.05
CA SER A 681 -5.72 -24.05 -22.20
C SER A 681 -4.91 -23.63 -20.96
N LEU A 682 -4.25 -24.58 -20.30
CA LEU A 682 -3.45 -24.29 -19.10
C LEU A 682 -2.23 -23.42 -19.43
N PRO A 683 -1.41 -23.69 -20.47
CA PRO A 683 -0.29 -22.83 -20.83
C PRO A 683 -0.71 -21.38 -21.09
N PHE A 684 -1.82 -21.15 -21.82
CA PHE A 684 -2.33 -19.80 -22.07
C PHE A 684 -2.67 -19.08 -20.76
N ARG A 685 -3.39 -19.74 -19.85
CA ARG A 685 -3.75 -19.16 -18.53
C ARG A 685 -2.53 -18.87 -17.65
N LEU A 686 -1.48 -19.68 -17.73
CA LEU A 686 -0.21 -19.45 -17.04
C LEU A 686 0.53 -18.24 -17.63
N GLN A 687 0.56 -18.08 -18.95
CA GLN A 687 1.12 -16.88 -19.58
C GLN A 687 0.35 -15.60 -19.17
N THR A 688 -0.99 -15.63 -19.18
CA THR A 688 -1.81 -14.53 -18.66
C THR A 688 -1.48 -14.22 -17.20
N LEU A 689 -1.34 -15.25 -16.35
CA LEU A 689 -0.95 -15.05 -14.95
C LEU A 689 0.44 -14.42 -14.82
N MET A 690 1.43 -14.82 -15.62
CA MET A 690 2.77 -14.22 -15.65
C MET A 690 2.70 -12.71 -15.93
N ARG A 691 1.92 -12.30 -16.93
CA ARG A 691 1.71 -10.88 -17.28
C ARG A 691 0.99 -10.10 -16.17
N VAL A 692 -0.08 -10.68 -15.61
CA VAL A 692 -0.83 -10.12 -14.47
C VAL A 692 0.05 -9.96 -13.23
N ARG A 693 0.93 -10.94 -12.92
CA ARG A 693 1.85 -10.86 -11.78
C ARG A 693 2.97 -9.83 -12.02
N ALA A 694 3.54 -9.75 -13.22
CA ALA A 694 4.54 -8.73 -13.55
C ALA A 694 3.97 -7.30 -13.38
N ALA A 695 2.74 -7.07 -13.85
CA ALA A 695 2.01 -5.83 -13.65
C ALA A 695 1.78 -5.52 -12.15
N THR A 696 1.24 -6.50 -11.42
CA THR A 696 0.89 -6.34 -10.00
C THR A 696 2.13 -6.02 -9.14
N LEU A 697 3.26 -6.70 -9.38
CA LEU A 697 4.51 -6.46 -8.66
C LEU A 697 5.13 -5.11 -8.99
N LEU A 698 5.12 -4.68 -10.26
CA LEU A 698 5.60 -3.37 -10.67
C LEU A 698 4.82 -2.24 -9.97
N LEU A 699 3.48 -2.35 -9.90
CA LEU A 699 2.64 -1.39 -9.18
C LEU A 699 2.85 -1.44 -7.65
N SER A 700 2.99 -2.64 -7.06
CA SER A 700 3.22 -2.83 -5.63
C SER A 700 4.56 -2.22 -5.18
N ALA A 701 5.64 -2.49 -5.91
CA ALA A 701 6.97 -1.96 -5.63
C ALA A 701 7.02 -0.43 -5.79
N SER A 702 6.36 0.11 -6.83
CA SER A 702 6.23 1.56 -7.05
C SER A 702 5.46 2.24 -5.91
N SER A 703 4.34 1.66 -5.48
CA SER A 703 3.55 2.15 -4.35
C SER A 703 4.32 2.10 -3.01
N THR A 704 5.11 1.04 -2.82
CA THR A 704 5.99 0.86 -1.66
C THR A 704 7.11 1.92 -1.64
N MET A 705 7.71 2.24 -2.79
CA MET A 705 8.66 3.36 -2.92
C MET A 705 8.03 4.71 -2.60
N GLY A 706 6.84 5.02 -3.11
CA GLY A 706 6.12 6.26 -2.76
C GLY A 706 5.76 6.34 -1.27
N SER A 707 5.43 5.19 -0.66
CA SER A 707 5.15 5.10 0.78
C SER A 707 6.40 5.31 1.63
N LEU A 708 7.55 4.74 1.23
CA LEU A 708 8.84 4.96 1.86
C LEU A 708 9.30 6.42 1.75
N ALA A 709 9.12 7.04 0.58
CA ALA A 709 9.42 8.45 0.35
C ALA A 709 8.65 9.35 1.33
N ARG A 710 7.32 9.24 1.35
CA ARG A 710 6.42 9.99 2.25
C ARG A 710 6.72 9.74 3.73
N LEU A 711 7.15 8.53 4.11
CA LEU A 711 7.62 8.20 5.46
C LEU A 711 8.92 8.92 5.82
N THR A 712 9.90 8.98 4.90
CA THR A 712 11.21 9.61 5.15
C THR A 712 11.15 11.13 5.21
N GLU A 713 10.18 11.75 4.53
CA GLU A 713 9.86 13.18 4.61
C GLU A 713 9.11 13.53 5.90
N SER A 714 8.05 12.78 6.24
CA SER A 714 7.21 13.06 7.41
C SER A 714 7.89 12.80 8.75
N LEU A 715 8.88 11.91 8.81
CA LEU A 715 9.64 11.58 10.02
C LEU A 715 11.14 11.87 9.82
N PRO A 716 11.58 13.15 9.95
CA PRO A 716 12.96 13.57 9.69
C PRO A 716 13.99 13.02 10.70
N SER A 717 13.54 12.46 11.83
CA SER A 717 14.38 11.84 12.87
C SER A 717 14.73 10.38 12.61
N ILE A 718 14.05 9.67 11.69
CA ILE A 718 14.31 8.25 11.41
C ILE A 718 15.71 8.05 10.78
N PRO A 719 16.55 7.10 11.25
CA PRO A 719 17.82 6.77 10.59
C PRO A 719 17.56 6.19 9.19
N ILE A 720 18.43 6.51 8.24
CA ILE A 720 18.39 5.90 6.90
C ILE A 720 19.73 5.20 6.66
N PRO A 721 19.82 3.87 6.83
CA PRO A 721 21.02 3.09 6.55
C PRO A 721 21.49 3.17 5.10
N ALA A 722 22.77 2.82 4.88
CA ALA A 722 23.31 2.64 3.53
C ALA A 722 22.69 1.41 2.81
N THR A 723 22.25 0.38 3.55
CA THR A 723 21.52 -0.78 3.01
C THR A 723 20.21 -0.34 2.34
N VAL A 724 19.40 0.45 3.03
CA VAL A 724 18.13 1.00 2.50
C VAL A 724 18.36 1.81 1.23
N ALA A 725 19.39 2.66 1.19
CA ALA A 725 19.73 3.43 -0.01
C ALA A 725 20.18 2.54 -1.18
N ALA A 726 20.92 1.46 -0.91
CA ALA A 726 21.29 0.47 -1.92
C ALA A 726 20.03 -0.26 -2.45
N SER A 727 19.20 -0.81 -1.56
CA SER A 727 17.94 -1.49 -1.92
C SER A 727 17.01 -0.59 -2.75
N VAL A 728 16.82 0.68 -2.36
CA VAL A 728 16.03 1.66 -3.13
C VAL A 728 16.62 1.87 -4.54
N SER A 729 17.95 1.97 -4.67
CA SER A 729 18.57 2.10 -6.00
C SER A 729 18.41 0.84 -6.86
N THR A 730 18.49 -0.35 -6.26
CA THR A 730 18.21 -1.64 -6.92
C THR A 730 16.75 -1.73 -7.36
N THR A 731 15.80 -1.37 -6.48
CA THR A 731 14.36 -1.33 -6.81
C THR A 731 14.08 -0.41 -7.99
N LEU A 732 14.62 0.82 -8.01
CA LEU A 732 14.40 1.76 -9.12
C LEU A 732 15.03 1.27 -10.44
N ALA A 733 16.20 0.65 -10.39
CA ALA A 733 16.83 0.04 -11.56
C ALA A 733 15.97 -1.12 -12.12
N HIS A 734 15.53 -2.04 -11.26
CA HIS A 734 14.71 -3.18 -11.67
C HIS A 734 13.28 -2.78 -12.07
N LEU A 735 12.68 -1.75 -11.47
CA LEU A 735 11.43 -1.13 -11.93
C LEU A 735 11.56 -0.61 -13.37
N SER A 736 12.65 0.10 -13.69
CA SER A 736 12.89 0.62 -15.05
C SER A 736 13.10 -0.52 -16.06
N SER A 737 13.84 -1.55 -15.68
CA SER A 737 14.09 -2.75 -16.50
C SER A 737 12.80 -3.54 -16.77
N ALA A 738 12.01 -3.82 -15.72
CA ALA A 738 10.71 -4.47 -15.84
C ALA A 738 9.76 -3.67 -16.77
N CYS A 739 9.77 -2.35 -16.68
CA CYS A 739 8.97 -1.49 -17.55
C CYS A 739 9.40 -1.57 -19.03
N SER A 740 10.71 -1.67 -19.32
CA SER A 740 11.20 -1.85 -20.69
C SER A 740 10.80 -3.22 -21.24
N HIS A 741 11.07 -4.29 -20.48
CA HIS A 741 10.70 -5.66 -20.83
C HIS A 741 9.19 -5.83 -21.12
N LEU A 742 8.30 -5.18 -20.33
CA LEU A 742 6.86 -5.17 -20.64
C LEU A 742 6.56 -4.53 -22.00
N ARG A 743 7.11 -3.34 -22.28
CA ARG A 743 6.91 -2.61 -23.55
C ARG A 743 7.51 -3.33 -24.77
N GLU A 744 8.45 -4.23 -24.55
CA GLU A 744 9.11 -5.06 -25.57
C GLU A 744 8.44 -6.42 -25.76
N GLY A 745 7.46 -6.79 -24.92
CA GLY A 745 6.83 -8.11 -24.95
C GLY A 745 7.68 -9.25 -24.35
N ARG A 746 8.74 -8.93 -23.59
CA ARG A 746 9.59 -9.89 -22.86
C ARG A 746 9.03 -10.12 -21.45
N PHE A 747 7.89 -10.79 -21.36
CA PHE A 747 7.10 -10.93 -20.13
C PHE A 747 7.78 -11.78 -19.05
N ALA A 748 8.54 -12.81 -19.44
CA ALA A 748 9.34 -13.60 -18.49
C ALA A 748 10.42 -12.74 -17.80
N ALA A 749 11.19 -11.96 -18.58
CA ALA A 749 12.19 -11.02 -18.07
C ALA A 749 11.56 -9.89 -17.25
N ALA A 750 10.38 -9.40 -17.67
CA ALA A 750 9.62 -8.41 -16.91
C ALA A 750 9.20 -8.92 -15.52
N LEU A 751 8.70 -10.17 -15.42
CA LEU A 751 8.36 -10.78 -14.14
C LEU A 751 9.60 -10.96 -13.26
N ALA A 752 10.70 -11.46 -13.81
CA ALA A 752 11.96 -11.64 -13.07
C ALA A 752 12.48 -10.30 -12.49
N ALA A 753 12.49 -9.23 -13.28
CA ALA A 753 12.88 -7.91 -12.80
C ALA A 753 11.88 -7.35 -11.76
N ALA A 754 10.56 -7.54 -11.96
CA ALA A 754 9.55 -7.07 -11.02
C ALA A 754 9.60 -7.78 -9.66
N ARG A 755 9.99 -9.06 -9.60
CA ARG A 755 10.26 -9.78 -8.34
C ARG A 755 11.37 -9.11 -7.52
N VAL A 756 12.51 -8.82 -8.16
CA VAL A 756 13.66 -8.20 -7.49
C VAL A 756 13.30 -6.79 -7.02
N ALA A 757 12.52 -6.05 -7.81
CA ALA A 757 12.00 -4.74 -7.43
C ALA A 757 11.13 -4.79 -6.17
N GLU A 758 10.13 -5.68 -6.10
CA GLU A 758 9.27 -5.86 -4.91
C GLU A 758 10.06 -6.36 -3.69
N GLY A 759 10.94 -7.35 -3.87
CA GLY A 759 11.71 -7.93 -2.77
C GLY A 759 12.64 -6.92 -2.09
N GLU A 760 13.38 -6.13 -2.87
CA GLU A 760 14.21 -5.06 -2.30
C GLU A 760 13.38 -3.84 -1.85
N ALA A 761 12.18 -3.62 -2.42
CA ALA A 761 11.25 -2.59 -1.93
C ALA A 761 10.75 -2.92 -0.52
N GLU A 762 10.18 -4.11 -0.31
CA GLU A 762 9.75 -4.58 1.01
C GLU A 762 10.91 -4.62 2.00
N ARG A 763 12.09 -5.11 1.59
CA ARG A 763 13.30 -5.10 2.41
C ARG A 763 13.68 -3.71 2.88
N SER A 764 13.65 -2.72 1.99
CA SER A 764 14.00 -1.33 2.32
C SER A 764 12.98 -0.67 3.24
N PHE A 765 11.69 -1.02 3.10
CA PHE A 765 10.59 -0.48 3.91
C PHE A 765 10.51 -1.11 5.31
N PHE A 766 10.78 -2.40 5.42
CA PHE A 766 10.76 -3.16 6.68
C PHE A 766 12.14 -3.30 7.35
N GLU A 767 13.15 -2.54 6.92
CA GLU A 767 14.51 -2.58 7.49
C GLU A 767 14.48 -2.31 9.01
N LYS A 768 14.93 -3.30 9.79
CA LYS A 768 14.74 -3.35 11.26
C LYS A 768 15.29 -2.13 12.00
N SER A 769 16.32 -1.49 11.46
CA SER A 769 16.96 -0.31 12.05
C SER A 769 16.17 1.00 11.85
N MET A 770 15.29 1.09 10.84
CA MET A 770 14.37 2.23 10.68
C MET A 770 13.27 2.20 11.73
N VAL A 771 12.65 1.03 11.93
CA VAL A 771 11.57 0.82 12.91
C VAL A 771 12.06 0.99 14.35
N GLY A 772 13.25 0.48 14.66
CA GLY A 772 13.76 0.44 16.04
C GLY A 772 14.18 1.77 16.67
N GLN A 773 14.29 2.87 15.91
CA GLN A 773 14.81 4.16 16.40
C GLN A 773 13.79 5.31 16.43
N VAL A 774 12.52 5.06 16.05
CA VAL A 774 11.43 6.06 16.14
C VAL A 774 11.21 6.56 17.58
N TYR A 775 11.62 5.78 18.58
CA TYR A 775 11.29 5.96 19.99
C TYR A 775 12.19 6.91 20.80
N PHE A 776 13.08 7.70 20.17
CA PHE A 776 13.97 8.63 20.89
C PHE A 776 13.88 10.10 20.41
N PRO A 777 12.91 10.87 20.92
CA PRO A 777 12.75 12.30 20.63
C PRO A 777 13.97 13.14 20.98
N ASP A 778 14.16 14.27 20.30
CA ASP A 778 15.31 15.16 20.50
C ASP A 778 15.29 15.85 21.87
N GLU A 779 14.10 16.04 22.45
CA GLU A 779 13.89 16.51 23.82
C GLU A 779 14.56 15.59 24.84
N HIS A 780 14.49 14.27 24.63
CA HIS A 780 15.14 13.29 25.49
C HIS A 780 16.67 13.32 25.34
N LYS A 781 17.19 13.64 24.15
CA LYS A 781 18.64 13.86 23.96
C LYS A 781 19.10 15.08 24.77
N ILE A 782 18.36 16.19 24.69
CA ILE A 782 18.64 17.42 25.45
C ILE A 782 18.56 17.13 26.97
N ALA A 783 17.53 16.42 27.42
CA ALA A 783 17.36 16.06 28.84
C ALA A 783 18.51 15.21 29.40
N VAL A 784 19.11 14.31 28.60
CA VAL A 784 20.28 13.52 28.98
C VAL A 784 21.56 14.36 29.07
N TYR A 785 21.75 15.35 28.19
CA TYR A 785 22.94 16.21 28.21
C TYR A 785 22.85 17.40 29.19
N LEU A 786 21.65 17.84 29.58
CA LEU A 786 21.44 19.01 30.43
C LEU A 786 22.15 18.92 31.80
N PRO A 787 22.15 17.79 32.54
CA PRO A 787 22.87 17.66 33.81
C PRO A 787 24.39 17.73 33.67
N LEU A 788 24.94 17.31 32.52
CA LEU A 788 26.37 17.33 32.24
C LEU A 788 26.84 18.73 31.82
N LEU A 789 26.05 19.42 30.97
CA LEU A 789 26.41 20.72 30.41
C LEU A 789 26.04 21.90 31.32
N GLY A 790 24.95 21.80 32.09
CA GLY A 790 24.44 22.88 32.95
C GLY A 790 25.47 23.48 33.92
N PRO A 791 26.19 22.65 34.73
CA PRO A 791 27.18 23.14 35.69
C PRO A 791 28.35 23.93 35.08
N ILE A 792 28.68 23.68 33.80
CA ILE A 792 29.77 24.33 33.07
C ILE A 792 29.25 25.52 32.27
N GLY A 793 28.10 25.34 31.61
CA GLY A 793 27.48 26.34 30.74
C GLY A 793 26.91 27.55 31.47
N VAL A 794 26.26 27.36 32.62
CA VAL A 794 25.66 28.48 33.37
C VAL A 794 26.72 29.50 33.85
N PRO A 795 27.86 29.11 34.46
CA PRO A 795 28.93 30.04 34.78
C PRO A 795 29.52 30.75 33.55
N LEU A 796 29.75 30.03 32.45
CA LEU A 796 30.29 30.60 31.21
C LEU A 796 29.34 31.62 30.55
N LEU A 797 28.02 31.35 30.57
CA LEU A 797 27.00 32.26 30.04
C LEU A 797 26.88 33.52 30.91
N VAL A 798 26.88 33.38 32.24
CA VAL A 798 26.86 34.52 33.18
C VAL A 798 28.14 35.35 33.05
N ALA A 799 29.30 34.73 32.85
CA ALA A 799 30.55 35.42 32.58
C ALA A 799 30.50 36.20 31.26
N LEU A 800 30.02 35.58 30.17
CA LEU A 800 29.85 36.23 28.87
C LEU A 800 28.91 37.43 28.94
N ILE A 801 27.73 37.29 29.58
CA ILE A 801 26.75 38.36 29.73
C ILE A 801 27.33 39.54 30.54
N LYS A 802 28.08 39.27 31.60
CA LYS A 802 28.76 40.31 32.39
C LYS A 802 29.81 41.07 31.56
N GLU A 803 30.60 40.35 30.77
CA GLU A 803 31.66 40.98 29.97
C GLU A 803 31.11 41.72 28.74
N ILE A 804 30.05 41.22 28.08
CA ILE A 804 29.30 41.96 27.05
C ILE A 804 28.73 43.26 27.63
N LYS A 805 28.08 43.21 28.81
CA LYS A 805 27.58 44.42 29.49
C LYS A 805 28.71 45.40 29.81
N ARG A 806 29.90 44.92 30.19
CA ARG A 806 31.09 45.75 30.43
C ARG A 806 31.59 46.43 29.15
N VAL A 807 31.70 45.70 28.04
CA VAL A 807 32.14 46.23 26.74
C VAL A 807 31.13 47.23 26.16
N VAL A 808 29.82 47.00 26.35
CA VAL A 808 28.77 47.95 25.96
C VAL A 808 28.82 49.21 26.82
N ALA A 809 29.05 49.08 28.12
CA ALA A 809 29.25 50.24 29.00
C ALA A 809 30.49 51.06 28.58
N SER A 810 31.63 50.41 28.34
CA SER A 810 32.88 51.05 27.90
C SER A 810 32.88 51.50 26.42
N ARG A 811 31.73 51.44 25.74
CA ARG A 811 31.47 52.05 24.43
C ARG A 811 30.38 53.12 24.49
N ARG A 812 29.81 53.38 25.68
CA ARG A 812 28.84 54.44 25.97
C ARG A 812 29.39 55.52 26.91
N SER A 813 30.49 55.21 27.61
CA SER A 813 31.45 56.18 28.18
C SER A 813 32.49 56.59 27.15
#